data_AF-A0A226D393-F1
#
_entry.id   AF-A0A226D393-F1
#
_cell.length_a   1.000
_cell.length_b   1.000
_cell.length_c   1.000
_cell.angle_alpha   90.00
_cell.angle_beta   90.00
_cell.angle_gamma   90.00
#
_symmetry.space_group_name_H-M   'P 1'
#
loop_
_entity.id
_entity.type
_entity.pdbx_description
1 polymer ?
#
loop_
_entity_poly.entity_id
_entity_poly.type
_entity_poly.pdbx_seq_one_letter_code
_entity_poly.pdbx_strand_id
1 'polypeptide(L)'
;MGQHKIRFVDSAAVMTTSIDKLSKSLGHGNNSEHFKTTKSVFSNFDGQALYRNGNVDLLMKKGIYPYSYMKSVSNFEEKKLPGIEHFFNDLTEEPCDLEEYNNALKVWDRYQIKNLGEWHDVYCLLDVTILADCLERTREILWESYGLDVAHYLSLPMIAFDGVCKLGEVDLEYLGLDEYQWLETAVRGGVCGAGVMRCGQANNPYMRDLYDPAKPSSYISFLDINNLYGRIVCSYMRSYDLIKIILIPKGSAMCESLPLKNYKWMPQEKLDSISLDPQSFFNSVADDGPTGYFFEIDLIVPRSIHNKLNDYPPAPTKRIITSEELSNFQQHQVGQLEITKSAFTTKKLVADLHPKLNYVCHYRNIRRFLQLGLQITKIHRGMQFTQAPWMKKFIEFNTLKRIQAVMEYEKNFYKLLNNAAFGKCIENKRKRQSMSIISTEAQMRRVLKKPTYQRIIEINPEVQIAVKKLSKNCEKMAVYLDKPIAVGVAILDISKDMMYEFHYDYMVPKYGDAAKVVYGDTCNSLVYFVETEDIYKDMQANKDRFDLSEHGGILEFMKDPTNHKRLKKMKDEFGSAILWKFAVAKPKMYAAEAISWDAGGQMVKKIKIAAKGCKSSAIAHQISYELIVDVINRCHHEQISFRSIVSNKHSINTIFCKKKALNGFDTKRFIYHFFIMDETCSNEVDIRLQTPFTLTMAGGTQSGKSTLTARIIKRRMEIMHPPIASVHYCYQEYQPILFEQIKKDTPSVVFQKGLPTDFEGAGQPLLLIIDDLMTDVAKSEDMVKAFTIYSHHNNISIIFLTQNFFEKRKPRSITLNSKYIVALKNPRDTTFVAKLGRQMNGGKNNPVLQCAFEDVMKKPYGYLVIDLSQTQDERFRFRSSLFEEDCIIYTKNE
;
A
#
# COMPACT_ATOMS: atom_id res chain seq x y z
N MET A 1 -14.04 -38.92 42.90
CA MET A 1 -12.61 -38.72 42.57
C MET A 1 -12.50 -37.52 41.64
N GLY A 2 -11.98 -36.39 42.13
CA GLY A 2 -11.69 -35.25 41.26
C GLY A 2 -10.65 -35.67 40.23
N GLN A 3 -10.99 -35.67 38.95
CA GLN A 3 -10.00 -35.92 37.90
C GLN A 3 -8.94 -34.83 37.99
N HIS A 4 -7.75 -35.17 38.48
CA HIS A 4 -6.57 -34.32 38.35
C HIS A 4 -6.30 -34.14 36.85
N LYS A 5 -6.61 -32.96 36.33
CA LYS A 5 -6.41 -32.61 34.92
C LYS A 5 -5.12 -31.82 34.79
N ILE A 6 -4.12 -32.42 34.16
CA ILE A 6 -2.90 -31.71 33.75
C ILE A 6 -3.21 -30.96 32.46
N ARG A 7 -2.93 -29.66 32.43
CA ARG A 7 -3.14 -28.80 31.26
C ARG A 7 -1.79 -28.26 30.79
N PHE A 8 -1.43 -28.61 29.55
CA PHE A 8 -0.30 -27.99 28.86
C PHE A 8 -0.76 -26.69 28.20
N VAL A 9 -0.06 -25.60 28.48
CA VAL A 9 -0.34 -24.27 27.92
C VAL A 9 0.92 -23.78 27.22
N ASP A 10 0.73 -23.09 26.10
CA ASP A 10 1.82 -22.48 25.36
C ASP A 10 2.16 -21.11 25.95
N SER A 11 3.35 -20.96 26.53
CA SER A 11 3.82 -19.69 27.10
C SER A 11 4.00 -18.61 26.04
N ALA A 12 4.28 -18.98 24.78
CA ALA A 12 4.41 -18.04 23.67
C ALA A 12 3.07 -17.37 23.29
N ALA A 13 1.95 -18.00 23.64
CA ALA A 13 0.61 -17.42 23.45
C ALA A 13 0.31 -16.28 24.46
N VAL A 14 1.11 -16.17 25.53
CA VAL A 14 1.05 -15.10 26.52
C VAL A 14 2.17 -14.09 26.30
N MET A 15 3.40 -14.57 26.12
CA MET A 15 4.61 -13.77 25.90
C MET A 15 5.11 -13.98 24.47
N THR A 16 4.77 -13.05 23.57
CA THR A 16 5.03 -13.21 22.12
C THR A 16 6.47 -12.88 21.71
N THR A 17 7.41 -12.78 22.65
CA THR A 17 8.82 -12.40 22.42
C THR A 17 9.76 -13.55 22.76
N SER A 18 10.96 -13.56 22.18
CA SER A 18 11.97 -14.58 22.49
C SER A 18 12.45 -14.47 23.94
N ILE A 19 12.84 -15.61 24.52
CA ILE A 19 13.41 -15.70 25.88
C ILE A 19 14.63 -14.78 26.02
N ASP A 20 15.47 -14.67 24.99
CA ASP A 20 16.63 -13.76 24.99
C ASP A 20 16.23 -12.28 25.18
N LYS A 21 15.17 -11.83 24.50
CA LYS A 21 14.68 -10.45 24.66
C LYS A 21 14.00 -10.24 26.01
N LEU A 22 13.32 -11.27 26.52
CA LEU A 22 12.67 -11.25 27.83
C LEU A 22 13.71 -11.15 28.96
N SER A 23 14.76 -11.98 28.93
CA SER A 23 15.82 -11.99 29.94
C SER A 23 16.61 -10.68 29.95
N LYS A 24 16.99 -10.16 28.77
CA LYS A 24 17.65 -8.85 28.63
C LYS A 24 16.81 -7.71 29.19
N SER A 25 15.49 -7.74 28.99
CA SER A 25 14.61 -6.70 29.52
C SER A 25 14.32 -6.85 31.02
N LEU A 26 14.38 -8.05 31.59
CA LEU A 26 14.21 -8.28 33.03
C LEU A 26 15.46 -7.91 33.82
N GLY A 27 16.66 -8.10 33.24
CA GLY A 27 17.94 -7.73 33.86
C GLY A 27 18.32 -6.25 33.78
N HIS A 28 17.42 -5.37 33.32
CA HIS A 28 17.74 -3.95 33.14
C HIS A 28 17.98 -3.28 34.51
N GLY A 29 19.17 -2.69 34.70
CA GLY A 29 19.56 -2.00 35.94
C GLY A 29 20.27 -2.87 36.97
N ASN A 30 20.74 -4.08 36.62
CA ASN A 30 21.34 -5.05 37.54
C ASN A 30 20.41 -5.47 38.70
N ASN A 31 19.10 -5.31 38.54
CA ASN A 31 18.12 -5.71 39.55
C ASN A 31 17.92 -7.23 39.55
N SER A 32 18.76 -7.90 40.33
CA SER A 32 18.73 -9.34 40.53
C SER A 32 17.48 -9.84 41.29
N GLU A 33 16.63 -8.95 41.82
CA GLU A 33 15.42 -9.30 42.59
C GLU A 33 14.31 -9.95 41.74
N HIS A 34 14.33 -9.76 40.43
CA HIS A 34 13.32 -10.32 39.52
C HIS A 34 13.57 -11.78 39.12
N PHE A 35 14.74 -12.35 39.45
CA PHE A 35 15.13 -13.73 39.15
C PHE A 35 15.03 -14.63 40.40
N LYS A 36 13.85 -14.70 41.02
CA LYS A 36 13.66 -15.41 42.30
C LYS A 36 13.78 -16.92 42.14
N THR A 37 13.22 -17.49 41.07
CA THR A 37 13.27 -18.93 40.78
C THR A 37 14.63 -19.34 40.25
N THR A 38 15.24 -18.55 39.37
CA THR A 38 16.62 -18.80 38.95
C THR A 38 17.57 -18.75 40.15
N LYS A 39 17.44 -17.75 41.03
CA LYS A 39 18.22 -17.72 42.28
C LYS A 39 17.93 -18.93 43.16
N SER A 40 16.68 -19.31 43.42
CA SER A 40 16.40 -20.42 44.33
C SER A 40 16.97 -21.75 43.82
N VAL A 41 16.85 -22.04 42.52
CA VAL A 41 17.33 -23.29 41.92
C VAL A 41 18.86 -23.34 41.88
N PHE A 42 19.53 -22.22 41.63
CA PHE A 42 20.99 -22.16 41.58
C PHE A 42 21.64 -21.79 42.94
N SER A 43 20.86 -21.47 43.98
CA SER A 43 21.36 -21.13 45.34
C SER A 43 21.04 -22.18 46.41
N ASN A 44 19.88 -22.86 46.33
CA ASN A 44 19.50 -23.92 47.26
C ASN A 44 19.51 -25.26 46.53
N PHE A 45 20.43 -26.17 46.87
CA PHE A 45 20.09 -27.58 47.15
C PHE A 45 21.32 -28.40 47.61
N ASP A 46 21.15 -29.09 48.74
CA ASP A 46 21.94 -30.22 49.19
C ASP A 46 21.79 -31.42 48.24
N GLY A 47 22.91 -32.05 47.84
CA GLY A 47 22.91 -33.50 47.60
C GLY A 47 23.29 -34.09 46.23
N GLN A 48 23.54 -33.32 45.16
CA GLN A 48 24.16 -33.88 43.93
C GLN A 48 25.26 -32.96 43.38
N ALA A 49 26.43 -33.56 43.13
CA ALA A 49 27.76 -32.95 43.10
C ALA A 49 28.11 -32.10 41.85
N LEU A 50 27.17 -31.35 41.26
CA LEU A 50 27.40 -30.77 39.93
C LEU A 50 27.70 -29.27 39.85
N TYR A 51 27.30 -28.40 40.78
CA TYR A 51 27.44 -26.94 40.52
C TYR A 51 27.83 -26.16 41.78
N ARG A 52 29.15 -26.00 42.01
CA ARG A 52 29.72 -25.21 43.11
C ARG A 52 29.76 -23.71 42.76
N ASN A 53 29.31 -22.86 43.70
CA ASN A 53 29.68 -21.44 43.89
C ASN A 53 29.97 -20.61 42.62
N GLY A 54 29.00 -20.46 41.72
CA GLY A 54 29.06 -19.49 40.63
C GLY A 54 28.28 -18.21 40.95
N ASN A 55 28.77 -17.04 40.49
CA ASN A 55 28.01 -15.79 40.54
C ASN A 55 26.72 -15.97 39.74
N VAL A 56 25.57 -15.97 40.44
CA VAL A 56 24.23 -16.05 39.84
C VAL A 56 24.00 -14.93 38.83
N ASP A 57 24.69 -13.79 38.98
CA ASP A 57 24.65 -12.65 38.06
C ASP A 57 25.09 -13.02 36.63
N LEU A 58 25.94 -14.04 36.45
CA LEU A 58 26.36 -14.53 35.13
C LEU A 58 25.28 -15.36 34.43
N LEU A 59 24.31 -15.90 35.17
CA LEU A 59 23.22 -16.74 34.67
C LEU A 59 21.91 -15.96 34.44
N MET A 60 21.90 -14.64 34.64
CA MET A 60 20.72 -13.77 34.43
C MET A 60 20.48 -13.41 32.96
N LYS A 61 21.29 -13.93 32.04
CA LYS A 61 21.15 -13.77 30.60
C LYS A 61 21.05 -15.14 29.94
N LYS A 62 20.42 -15.18 28.78
CA LYS A 62 20.33 -16.41 28.00
C LYS A 62 21.75 -16.89 27.64
N GLY A 63 22.05 -18.16 27.89
CA GLY A 63 23.32 -18.77 27.50
C GLY A 63 23.45 -18.95 25.98
N ILE A 64 24.69 -19.14 25.50
CA ILE A 64 24.96 -19.55 24.11
C ILE A 64 24.98 -21.07 24.00
N TYR A 65 24.58 -21.61 22.85
CA TYR A 65 24.54 -23.06 22.63
C TYR A 65 24.97 -23.42 21.19
N PRO A 66 25.89 -24.38 21.00
CA PRO A 66 26.38 -24.74 19.68
C PRO A 66 25.43 -25.72 18.98
N TYR A 67 24.32 -25.21 18.43
CA TYR A 67 23.27 -26.01 17.80
C TYR A 67 23.77 -26.86 16.61
N SER A 68 24.73 -26.34 15.84
CA SER A 68 25.25 -26.99 14.63
C SER A 68 26.29 -28.07 14.92
N TYR A 69 26.87 -28.04 16.12
CA TYR A 69 27.89 -29.00 16.57
C TYR A 69 27.26 -30.22 17.26
N MET A 70 26.19 -30.01 18.02
CA MET A 70 25.51 -31.04 18.82
C MET A 70 24.60 -31.93 17.96
N LYS A 71 25.19 -32.88 17.22
CA LYS A 71 24.47 -33.80 16.30
C LYS A 71 24.28 -35.22 16.84
N SER A 72 25.11 -35.66 17.79
CA SER A 72 25.14 -37.05 18.26
C SER A 72 25.29 -37.14 19.78
N VAL A 73 24.85 -38.25 20.35
CA VAL A 73 24.96 -38.48 21.81
C VAL A 73 26.44 -38.49 22.26
N SER A 74 27.35 -38.93 21.39
CA SER A 74 28.80 -38.89 21.64
C SER A 74 29.36 -37.47 21.80
N ASN A 75 28.71 -36.44 21.24
CA ASN A 75 29.15 -35.05 21.45
C ASN A 75 28.96 -34.61 22.91
N PHE A 76 28.03 -35.20 23.67
CA PHE A 76 27.85 -34.86 25.08
C PHE A 76 28.99 -35.34 25.98
N GLU A 77 29.82 -36.28 25.52
CA GLU A 77 30.96 -36.82 26.29
C GLU A 77 32.22 -35.95 26.17
N GLU A 78 32.23 -34.97 25.25
CA GLU A 78 33.37 -34.08 25.05
C GLU A 78 33.59 -33.19 26.27
N LYS A 79 34.87 -33.07 26.68
CA LYS A 79 35.29 -32.39 27.91
C LYS A 79 35.78 -30.95 27.70
N LYS A 80 35.60 -30.40 26.50
CA LYS A 80 36.05 -29.05 26.14
C LYS A 80 34.92 -28.30 25.47
N LEU A 81 34.81 -27.01 25.79
CA LEU A 81 33.93 -26.11 25.05
C LEU A 81 34.46 -25.97 23.60
N PRO A 82 33.62 -26.11 22.57
CA PRO A 82 34.02 -25.87 21.19
C PRO A 82 34.58 -24.47 20.97
N GLY A 83 35.41 -24.29 19.93
CA GLY A 83 35.88 -22.97 19.51
C GLY A 83 34.74 -22.06 19.04
N ILE A 84 34.96 -20.74 19.02
CA ILE A 84 33.95 -19.72 18.67
C ILE A 84 33.31 -19.95 17.29
N GLU A 85 34.06 -20.56 16.36
CA GLU A 85 33.60 -20.93 15.00
C GLU A 85 32.41 -21.89 15.01
N HIS A 86 32.31 -22.75 16.03
CA HIS A 86 31.21 -23.72 16.19
C HIS A 86 29.95 -23.11 16.83
N PHE A 87 30.02 -21.85 17.28
CA PHE A 87 28.90 -21.08 17.82
C PHE A 87 28.25 -20.17 16.76
N PHE A 88 28.55 -20.36 15.49
CA PHE A 88 27.89 -19.64 14.40
C PHE A 88 26.38 -19.93 14.40
N ASN A 89 25.56 -18.87 14.41
CA ASN A 89 24.12 -19.02 14.41
C ASN A 89 23.62 -19.23 12.98
N ASP A 90 23.42 -20.49 12.58
CA ASP A 90 22.89 -20.86 11.27
C ASP A 90 21.51 -20.24 10.93
N LEU A 91 20.76 -19.75 11.92
CA LEU A 91 19.42 -19.17 11.72
C LEU A 91 19.44 -17.66 11.49
N THR A 92 20.39 -16.95 12.09
CA THR A 92 20.59 -15.51 11.91
C THR A 92 21.72 -15.19 10.93
N GLU A 93 22.56 -16.18 10.59
CA GLU A 93 23.76 -16.03 9.76
C GLU A 93 24.79 -15.07 10.38
N GLU A 94 24.81 -14.96 11.71
CA GLU A 94 25.68 -14.08 12.48
C GLU A 94 26.73 -14.89 13.28
N PRO A 95 27.98 -14.39 13.37
CA PRO A 95 28.98 -14.94 14.28
C PRO A 95 28.58 -14.65 15.74
N CYS A 96 29.03 -15.51 16.66
CA CYS A 96 28.82 -15.28 18.10
C CYS A 96 29.67 -14.10 18.58
N ASP A 97 29.10 -13.24 19.41
CA ASP A 97 29.83 -12.14 20.05
C ASP A 97 30.93 -12.67 20.97
N LEU A 98 32.14 -12.12 20.83
CA LEU A 98 33.30 -12.48 21.65
C LEU A 98 33.02 -12.32 23.15
N GLU A 99 32.21 -11.33 23.55
CA GLU A 99 31.82 -11.13 24.95
C GLU A 99 30.93 -12.26 25.48
N GLU A 100 29.98 -12.73 24.68
CA GLU A 100 29.08 -13.82 25.06
C GLU A 100 29.84 -15.15 25.15
N TYR A 101 30.77 -15.40 24.23
CA TYR A 101 31.67 -16.56 24.27
C TYR A 101 32.60 -16.52 25.50
N ASN A 102 33.20 -15.37 25.81
CA ASN A 102 34.01 -15.20 27.01
C ASN A 102 33.19 -15.39 28.30
N ASN A 103 31.91 -15.01 28.29
CA ASN A 103 31.02 -15.29 29.42
C ASN A 103 30.72 -16.79 29.54
N ALA A 104 30.53 -17.51 28.43
CA ALA A 104 30.36 -18.95 28.44
C ALA A 104 31.59 -19.68 28.99
N LEU A 105 32.80 -19.25 28.61
CA LEU A 105 34.06 -19.76 29.18
C LEU A 105 34.14 -19.51 30.69
N LYS A 106 33.78 -18.30 31.15
CA LYS A 106 33.72 -17.99 32.59
C LYS A 106 32.73 -18.88 33.33
N VAL A 107 31.58 -19.20 32.73
CA VAL A 107 30.58 -20.11 33.32
C VAL A 107 31.15 -21.54 33.37
N TRP A 108 31.76 -22.00 32.27
CA TRP A 108 32.42 -23.31 32.20
C TRP A 108 33.47 -23.50 33.30
N ASP A 109 34.36 -22.52 33.46
CA ASP A 109 35.45 -22.57 34.43
C ASP A 109 34.96 -22.45 35.88
N ARG A 110 33.98 -21.57 36.14
CA ARG A 110 33.47 -21.33 37.52
C ARG A 110 32.60 -22.46 38.03
N TYR A 111 31.75 -23.04 37.18
CA TYR A 111 30.87 -24.14 37.57
C TYR A 111 31.54 -25.52 37.50
N GLN A 112 32.82 -25.59 37.09
CA GLN A 112 33.61 -26.83 36.99
C GLN A 112 32.90 -27.93 36.16
N ILE A 113 32.33 -27.53 35.02
CA ILE A 113 31.57 -28.41 34.13
C ILE A 113 32.51 -29.44 33.51
N LYS A 114 32.19 -30.73 33.62
CA LYS A 114 33.08 -31.82 33.22
C LYS A 114 32.92 -32.18 31.75
N ASN A 115 31.68 -32.19 31.27
CA ASN A 115 31.31 -32.67 29.94
C ASN A 115 30.27 -31.73 29.29
N LEU A 116 30.17 -31.76 27.96
CA LEU A 116 29.15 -31.02 27.21
C LEU A 116 27.69 -31.42 27.54
N GLY A 117 27.46 -32.63 28.07
CA GLY A 117 26.17 -33.06 28.63
C GLY A 117 25.71 -32.21 29.82
N GLU A 118 26.60 -31.96 30.78
CA GLU A 118 26.31 -31.11 31.94
C GLU A 118 26.06 -29.66 31.51
N TRP A 119 26.79 -29.17 30.49
CA TRP A 119 26.51 -27.87 29.88
C TRP A 119 25.12 -27.79 29.25
N HIS A 120 24.68 -28.85 28.57
CA HIS A 120 23.34 -28.94 28.00
C HIS A 120 22.25 -28.89 29.07
N ASP A 121 22.42 -29.64 30.16
CA ASP A 121 21.47 -29.66 31.27
C ASP A 121 21.37 -28.29 31.95
N VAL A 122 22.52 -27.63 32.18
CA VAL A 122 22.56 -26.25 32.71
C VAL A 122 21.85 -25.28 31.77
N TYR A 123 22.12 -25.37 30.46
CA TYR A 123 21.49 -24.52 29.46
C TYR A 123 19.96 -24.71 29.43
N CYS A 124 19.49 -25.96 29.44
CA CYS A 124 18.05 -26.28 29.46
C CYS A 124 17.37 -25.84 30.76
N LEU A 125 18.02 -26.05 31.91
CA LEU A 125 17.51 -25.62 33.21
C LEU A 125 17.44 -24.09 33.30
N LEU A 126 18.43 -23.38 32.75
CA LEU A 126 18.44 -21.93 32.66
C LEU A 126 17.31 -21.39 31.79
N ASP A 127 17.06 -21.97 30.60
CA ASP A 127 15.94 -21.58 29.74
C ASP A 127 14.58 -21.79 30.45
N VAL A 128 14.41 -22.88 31.21
CA VAL A 128 13.18 -23.16 31.96
C VAL A 128 12.98 -22.23 33.15
N THR A 129 14.04 -21.97 33.93
CA THR A 129 13.98 -21.12 35.12
C THR A 129 13.77 -19.65 34.76
N ILE A 130 14.45 -19.13 33.73
CA ILE A 130 14.21 -17.79 33.20
C ILE A 130 12.77 -17.65 32.71
N LEU A 131 12.25 -18.65 31.99
CA LEU A 131 10.86 -18.62 31.52
C LEU A 131 9.86 -18.60 32.69
N ALA A 132 10.14 -19.35 33.76
CA ALA A 132 9.34 -19.34 34.98
C ALA A 132 9.34 -17.96 35.64
N ASP A 133 10.52 -17.34 35.82
CA ASP A 133 10.65 -15.98 36.37
C ASP A 133 9.88 -14.95 35.52
N CYS A 134 9.98 -15.03 34.19
CA CYS A 134 9.21 -14.17 33.28
C CYS A 134 7.69 -14.34 33.48
N LEU A 135 7.23 -15.58 33.63
CA LEU A 135 5.82 -15.90 33.78
C LEU A 135 5.28 -15.46 35.14
N GLU A 136 6.03 -15.69 36.21
CA GLU A 136 5.70 -15.22 37.56
C GLU A 136 5.59 -13.71 37.61
N ARG A 137 6.56 -12.99 37.04
CA ARG A 137 6.50 -11.52 36.95
C ARG A 137 5.28 -11.05 36.18
N THR A 138 4.96 -11.72 35.07
CA THR A 138 3.76 -11.41 34.27
C THR A 138 2.47 -11.68 35.05
N ARG A 139 2.45 -12.75 35.86
CA ARG A 139 1.35 -13.08 36.75
C ARG A 139 1.16 -12.03 37.85
N GLU A 140 2.23 -11.57 38.49
CA GLU A 140 2.21 -10.47 39.46
C GLU A 140 1.61 -9.20 38.83
N ILE A 141 2.11 -8.79 37.66
CA ILE A 141 1.64 -7.59 36.95
C ILE A 141 0.14 -7.69 36.64
N LEU A 142 -0.34 -8.83 36.15
CA LEU A 142 -1.75 -9.03 35.81
C LEU A 142 -2.65 -9.13 37.04
N TRP A 143 -2.15 -9.72 38.12
CA TRP A 143 -2.86 -9.79 39.39
C TRP A 143 -3.02 -8.40 40.02
N GLU A 144 -1.94 -7.61 40.09
CA GLU A 144 -2.00 -6.23 40.60
C GLU A 144 -2.84 -5.31 39.71
N SER A 145 -2.80 -5.54 38.39
CA SER A 145 -3.49 -4.68 37.41
C SER A 145 -4.98 -4.95 37.32
N TYR A 146 -5.39 -6.23 37.26
CA TYR A 146 -6.77 -6.62 36.98
C TYR A 146 -7.33 -7.64 37.97
N GLY A 147 -6.52 -8.22 38.85
CA GLY A 147 -6.90 -9.37 39.67
C GLY A 147 -7.30 -10.58 38.82
N LEU A 148 -6.56 -10.83 37.74
CA LEU A 148 -6.74 -11.98 36.85
C LEU A 148 -5.48 -12.84 36.85
N ASP A 149 -5.64 -14.16 36.98
CA ASP A 149 -4.54 -15.11 36.99
C ASP A 149 -4.34 -15.76 35.61
N VAL A 150 -3.11 -15.65 35.07
CA VAL A 150 -2.69 -16.22 33.78
C VAL A 150 -3.00 -17.72 33.68
N ALA A 151 -2.89 -18.47 34.78
CA ALA A 151 -3.04 -19.92 34.78
C ALA A 151 -4.44 -20.40 34.33
N HIS A 152 -5.47 -19.54 34.45
CA HIS A 152 -6.83 -19.87 34.00
C HIS A 152 -7.06 -19.62 32.51
N TYR A 153 -6.14 -18.94 31.83
CA TYR A 153 -6.27 -18.51 30.45
C TYR A 153 -5.36 -19.27 29.49
N LEU A 154 -5.76 -19.32 28.21
CA LEU A 154 -4.98 -19.97 27.15
C LEU A 154 -4.06 -18.99 26.40
N SER A 155 -4.37 -17.69 26.43
CA SER A 155 -3.68 -16.68 25.61
C SER A 155 -3.89 -15.28 26.17
N LEU A 156 -2.96 -14.37 25.89
CA LEU A 156 -3.03 -12.98 26.31
C LEU A 156 -4.31 -12.24 25.86
N PRO A 157 -4.84 -12.42 24.62
CA PRO A 157 -6.07 -11.76 24.20
C PRO A 157 -7.31 -12.13 25.00
N MET A 158 -7.33 -13.31 25.65
CA MET A 158 -8.45 -13.67 26.54
C MET A 158 -8.38 -12.86 27.83
N ILE A 159 -7.19 -12.76 28.42
CA ILE A 159 -6.95 -11.97 29.64
C ILE A 159 -7.26 -10.49 29.37
N ALA A 160 -6.80 -9.96 28.23
CA ALA A 160 -7.01 -8.58 27.85
C ALA A 160 -8.51 -8.25 27.74
N PHE A 161 -9.30 -9.11 27.09
CA PHE A 161 -10.73 -8.87 26.92
C PHE A 161 -11.52 -8.98 28.23
N ASP A 162 -11.23 -9.98 29.06
CA ASP A 162 -11.85 -10.11 30.38
C ASP A 162 -11.46 -8.95 31.29
N GLY A 163 -10.23 -8.45 31.20
CA GLY A 163 -9.77 -7.24 31.88
C GLY A 163 -10.56 -5.99 31.45
N VAL A 164 -10.91 -5.88 30.17
CA VAL A 164 -11.79 -4.80 29.68
C VAL A 164 -13.18 -4.91 30.30
N CYS A 165 -13.79 -6.10 30.30
CA CYS A 165 -15.12 -6.29 30.88
C CYS A 165 -15.13 -6.00 32.39
N LYS A 166 -14.08 -6.43 33.10
CA LYS A 166 -13.94 -6.22 34.55
C LYS A 166 -13.75 -4.74 34.92
N LEU A 167 -12.88 -4.02 34.22
CA LEU A 167 -12.67 -2.58 34.47
C LEU A 167 -13.80 -1.70 33.92
N GLY A 168 -14.47 -2.15 32.87
CA GLY A 168 -15.61 -1.47 32.26
C GLY A 168 -16.91 -1.65 33.06
N GLU A 169 -17.02 -2.72 33.86
CA GLU A 169 -18.26 -3.13 34.57
C GLU A 169 -19.45 -3.20 33.61
N VAL A 170 -19.28 -3.89 32.48
CA VAL A 170 -20.28 -3.94 31.41
C VAL A 170 -20.73 -5.36 31.09
N ASP A 171 -22.05 -5.52 31.01
CA ASP A 171 -22.71 -6.68 30.42
C ASP A 171 -22.99 -6.41 28.94
N LEU A 172 -22.26 -7.10 28.06
CA LEU A 172 -22.45 -7.00 26.62
C LEU A 172 -23.57 -7.94 26.15
N GLU A 173 -24.50 -7.40 25.36
CA GLU A 173 -25.56 -8.22 24.75
C GLU A 173 -25.01 -9.01 23.55
N TYR A 174 -25.41 -10.28 23.46
CA TYR A 174 -25.10 -11.12 22.30
C TYR A 174 -26.01 -10.80 21.12
N LEU A 175 -25.45 -10.86 19.92
CA LEU A 175 -26.18 -10.69 18.67
C LEU A 175 -26.90 -11.99 18.28
N GLY A 176 -28.05 -11.84 17.61
CA GLY A 176 -28.68 -12.94 16.89
C GLY A 176 -27.82 -13.39 15.69
N LEU A 177 -28.21 -14.52 15.09
CA LEU A 177 -27.43 -15.13 14.01
C LEU A 177 -27.38 -14.24 12.76
N ASP A 178 -28.50 -13.59 12.44
CA ASP A 178 -28.64 -12.77 11.23
C ASP A 178 -27.87 -11.46 11.37
N GLU A 179 -27.96 -10.79 12.51
CA GLU A 179 -27.19 -9.57 12.82
C GLU A 179 -25.69 -9.87 12.82
N TYR A 180 -25.29 -11.01 13.37
CA TYR A 180 -23.89 -11.42 13.41
C TYR A 180 -23.34 -11.65 11.99
N GLN A 181 -24.07 -12.38 11.13
CA GLN A 181 -23.65 -12.61 9.74
C GLN A 181 -23.62 -11.32 8.93
N TRP A 182 -24.59 -10.43 9.16
CA TRP A 182 -24.62 -9.12 8.53
C TRP A 182 -23.38 -8.28 8.90
N LEU A 183 -23.04 -8.19 10.18
CA LEU A 183 -21.85 -7.48 10.65
C LEU A 183 -20.52 -8.15 10.25
N GLU A 184 -20.48 -9.48 10.06
CA GLU A 184 -19.31 -10.17 9.51
C GLU A 184 -18.92 -9.64 8.13
N THR A 185 -19.89 -9.21 7.31
CA THR A 185 -19.63 -8.62 5.98
C THR A 185 -18.95 -7.24 6.10
N ALA A 186 -19.23 -6.50 7.17
CA ALA A 186 -18.69 -5.17 7.45
C ALA A 186 -17.22 -5.20 7.94
N VAL A 187 -16.75 -6.36 8.44
CA VAL A 187 -15.37 -6.50 8.97
C VAL A 187 -14.34 -6.29 7.86
N ARG A 188 -13.74 -5.11 7.82
CA ARG A 188 -12.69 -4.72 6.87
C ARG A 188 -11.51 -4.14 7.66
N GLY A 189 -10.39 -4.86 7.64
CA GLY A 189 -9.16 -4.44 8.33
C GLY A 189 -8.54 -3.17 7.73
N GLY A 190 -7.36 -2.79 8.21
CA GLY A 190 -6.64 -1.63 7.70
C GLY A 190 -6.33 -1.71 6.21
N VAL A 191 -6.59 -0.62 5.50
CA VAL A 191 -6.15 -0.38 4.13
C VAL A 191 -4.62 -0.38 4.13
N CYS A 192 -4.06 -1.16 3.22
CA CYS A 192 -2.63 -1.21 2.99
C CYS A 192 -2.42 -1.30 1.48
N GLY A 193 -1.71 -0.33 0.93
CA GLY A 193 -1.59 -0.11 -0.50
C GLY A 193 -0.39 0.79 -0.79
N ALA A 194 0.20 0.62 -1.96
CA ALA A 194 1.16 1.57 -2.49
C ALA A 194 0.42 2.70 -3.22
N GLY A 195 1.07 3.86 -3.25
CA GLY A 195 0.65 5.06 -3.96
C GLY A 195 0.67 4.93 -5.47
N VAL A 196 0.33 6.03 -6.15
CA VAL A 196 0.66 6.20 -7.58
C VAL A 196 2.19 6.19 -7.73
N MET A 197 2.86 6.95 -6.88
CA MET A 197 4.31 7.03 -6.81
C MET A 197 4.87 5.81 -6.08
N ARG A 198 5.76 5.06 -6.75
CA ARG A 198 6.39 3.84 -6.23
C ARG A 198 7.78 4.06 -5.67
N CYS A 199 8.49 5.04 -6.21
CA CYS A 199 9.80 5.47 -5.74
C CYS A 199 9.77 6.98 -5.57
N GLY A 200 10.35 7.47 -4.49
CA GLY A 200 10.55 8.89 -4.26
C GLY A 200 11.92 9.17 -3.67
N GLN A 201 12.51 10.25 -4.12
CA GLN A 201 13.76 10.80 -3.62
C GLN A 201 13.50 12.24 -3.19
N ALA A 202 13.72 12.51 -1.91
CA ALA A 202 13.62 13.85 -1.34
C ALA A 202 14.83 14.70 -1.75
N ASN A 203 14.58 15.99 -1.96
CA ASN A 203 15.60 17.03 -2.13
C ASN A 203 15.37 18.12 -1.08
N ASN A 204 16.06 18.01 0.06
CA ASN A 204 15.80 18.86 1.21
C ASN A 204 17.03 19.72 1.56
N PRO A 205 16.89 21.04 1.79
CA PRO A 205 17.98 21.93 2.26
C PRO A 205 18.75 21.43 3.48
N TYR A 206 18.09 20.70 4.38
CA TYR A 206 18.72 20.13 5.58
C TYR A 206 19.67 18.95 5.27
N MET A 207 19.80 18.53 4.01
CA MET A 207 20.68 17.45 3.55
C MET A 207 22.13 17.88 3.28
N ARG A 208 22.47 19.16 3.53
CA ARG A 208 23.82 19.74 3.35
C ARG A 208 24.36 19.44 1.94
N ASP A 209 25.44 18.68 1.83
CA ASP A 209 26.17 18.43 0.58
C ASP A 209 25.37 17.63 -0.48
N LEU A 210 24.26 16.99 -0.08
CA LEU A 210 23.39 16.24 -0.98
C LEU A 210 22.20 17.05 -1.51
N TYR A 211 22.04 18.30 -1.07
CA TYR A 211 21.00 19.20 -1.56
C TYR A 211 21.39 19.76 -2.94
N ASP A 212 20.48 19.64 -3.89
CA ASP A 212 20.62 20.24 -5.22
C ASP A 212 19.77 21.52 -5.30
N PRO A 213 20.38 22.72 -5.30
CA PRO A 213 19.65 23.99 -5.40
C PRO A 213 18.92 24.17 -6.74
N ALA A 214 19.27 23.39 -7.77
CA ALA A 214 18.63 23.48 -9.08
C ALA A 214 17.28 22.75 -9.13
N LYS A 215 16.97 21.89 -8.15
CA LYS A 215 15.73 21.12 -8.08
C LYS A 215 14.78 21.68 -7.02
N PRO A 216 13.45 21.55 -7.20
CA PRO A 216 12.50 21.99 -6.18
C PRO A 216 12.74 21.23 -4.86
N SER A 217 12.49 21.94 -3.75
CA SER A 217 12.57 21.34 -2.42
C SER A 217 11.45 20.31 -2.24
N SER A 218 11.83 19.08 -1.91
CA SER A 218 10.90 17.98 -1.69
C SER A 218 11.26 17.18 -0.45
N TYR A 219 10.23 16.74 0.26
CA TYR A 219 10.32 16.07 1.53
C TYR A 219 9.57 14.74 1.49
N ILE A 220 10.11 13.72 2.15
CA ILE A 220 9.39 12.47 2.42
C ILE A 220 9.19 12.37 3.92
N SER A 221 7.94 12.17 4.35
CA SER A 221 7.61 11.99 5.77
C SER A 221 6.91 10.66 5.99
N PHE A 222 7.44 9.85 6.90
CA PHE A 222 6.81 8.61 7.34
C PHE A 222 6.00 8.89 8.60
N LEU A 223 4.73 9.22 8.43
CA LEU A 223 3.85 9.57 9.54
C LEU A 223 3.10 8.34 10.04
N ASP A 224 3.21 8.06 11.33
CA ASP A 224 2.48 6.98 12.01
C ASP A 224 1.65 7.55 13.16
N ILE A 225 0.37 7.19 13.24
CA ILE A 225 -0.48 7.63 14.34
C ILE A 225 -0.09 6.87 15.60
N ASN A 226 0.20 7.63 16.66
CA ASN A 226 0.43 7.09 17.98
C ASN A 226 -0.79 6.30 18.49
N ASN A 227 -0.69 4.96 18.41
CA ASN A 227 -1.66 3.99 18.96
C ASN A 227 -3.11 4.29 18.55
N LEU A 228 -3.40 4.16 17.25
CA LEU A 228 -4.70 4.37 16.62
C LEU A 228 -5.89 3.75 17.37
N TYR A 229 -5.68 2.54 17.92
CA TYR A 229 -6.75 1.76 18.53
C TYR A 229 -6.94 2.08 20.02
N GLY A 230 -5.88 2.11 20.84
CA GLY A 230 -6.04 1.99 22.29
C GLY A 230 -5.18 2.89 23.15
N ARG A 231 -5.33 4.22 23.11
CA ARG A 231 -4.74 5.10 24.15
C ARG A 231 -5.66 6.30 24.43
N ILE A 232 -5.51 6.92 25.62
CA ILE A 232 -5.97 8.29 25.99
C ILE A 232 -4.76 9.19 26.34
N VAL A 233 -4.87 10.52 26.12
CA VAL A 233 -3.91 11.51 26.65
C VAL A 233 -4.44 12.04 27.98
N CYS A 234 -3.67 11.86 29.05
CA CYS A 234 -3.66 12.78 30.18
C CYS A 234 -2.57 13.83 29.90
N SER A 235 -2.93 15.11 29.85
CA SER A 235 -1.94 16.19 29.95
C SER A 235 -1.58 16.36 31.43
N TYR A 236 -0.34 16.05 31.80
CA TYR A 236 0.20 16.37 33.12
C TYR A 236 0.71 17.81 33.10
N MET A 237 0.09 18.72 33.87
CA MET A 237 0.77 19.94 34.32
C MET A 237 1.44 19.63 35.66
N ARG A 238 2.77 19.79 35.73
CA ARG A 238 3.50 19.81 36.99
C ARG A 238 3.41 21.22 37.58
N SER A 239 2.55 21.39 38.57
CA SER A 239 2.69 22.44 39.58
C SER A 239 2.77 21.74 40.93
N TYR A 240 3.73 22.17 41.75
CA TYR A 240 3.92 21.67 43.11
C TYR A 240 2.58 21.74 43.87
N ASP A 241 2.22 20.63 44.51
CA ASP A 241 1.08 20.41 45.42
C ASP A 241 -0.33 20.02 44.94
N LEU A 242 -0.66 19.91 43.64
CA LEU A 242 -1.91 19.20 43.27
C LEU A 242 -1.90 18.71 41.82
N ILE A 243 -2.03 17.38 41.62
CA ILE A 243 -2.20 16.77 40.30
C ILE A 243 -3.60 17.12 39.78
N LYS A 244 -3.72 18.17 38.96
CA LYS A 244 -4.94 18.46 38.20
C LYS A 244 -4.89 17.72 36.86
N ILE A 245 -5.72 16.67 36.74
CA ILE A 245 -5.95 15.95 35.48
C ILE A 245 -6.83 16.83 34.58
N ILE A 246 -6.25 17.41 33.52
CA ILE A 246 -7.05 18.05 32.46
C ILE A 246 -7.34 16.97 31.41
N LEU A 247 -8.57 16.48 31.42
CA LEU A 247 -9.12 15.57 30.41
C LEU A 247 -9.43 16.34 29.13
N ILE A 248 -8.67 16.08 28.05
CA ILE A 248 -9.08 16.48 26.70
C ILE A 248 -10.03 15.39 26.17
N PRO A 249 -11.27 15.69 25.73
CA PRO A 249 -12.33 14.67 25.61
C PRO A 249 -12.20 13.64 24.47
N LYS A 250 -11.34 13.84 23.47
CA LYS A 250 -11.33 13.01 22.25
C LYS A 250 -10.22 11.92 22.27
N GLY A 251 -10.56 10.71 22.74
CA GLY A 251 -9.66 9.54 22.83
C GLY A 251 -9.51 8.72 21.54
N SER A 252 -8.75 7.61 21.57
CA SER A 252 -8.60 6.67 20.42
C SER A 252 -9.92 5.96 20.06
N ALA A 253 -9.95 5.16 18.97
CA ALA A 253 -11.19 4.51 18.51
C ALA A 253 -11.89 3.65 19.59
N MET A 254 -11.14 3.08 20.53
CA MET A 254 -11.69 2.31 21.67
C MET A 254 -12.25 3.18 22.80
N CYS A 255 -11.91 4.45 22.85
CA CYS A 255 -12.33 5.36 23.91
C CYS A 255 -13.58 6.16 23.57
N GLU A 256 -14.00 6.05 22.31
CA GLU A 256 -15.23 6.60 21.77
C GLU A 256 -16.44 5.78 22.23
N SER A 257 -17.64 6.30 21.99
CA SER A 257 -18.88 5.56 22.27
C SER A 257 -19.01 4.33 21.39
N LEU A 258 -18.98 3.14 22.02
CA LEU A 258 -19.00 1.84 21.35
C LEU A 258 -20.33 1.11 21.59
N PRO A 259 -20.75 0.21 20.67
CA PRO A 259 -21.95 -0.60 20.85
C PRO A 259 -21.95 -1.38 22.17
N LEU A 260 -23.09 -1.37 22.88
CA LEU A 260 -23.26 -2.02 24.18
C LEU A 260 -24.44 -3.00 24.18
N LYS A 261 -25.66 -2.51 23.90
CA LYS A 261 -26.92 -3.30 23.96
C LYS A 261 -28.05 -2.72 23.11
N ASN A 262 -29.20 -3.39 23.11
CA ASN A 262 -30.45 -3.08 22.43
C ASN A 262 -30.32 -2.99 20.91
N TYR A 263 -29.77 -4.03 20.28
CA TYR A 263 -29.69 -4.11 18.82
C TYR A 263 -31.09 -4.30 18.24
N LYS A 264 -31.57 -3.33 17.47
CA LYS A 264 -32.90 -3.37 16.83
C LYS A 264 -32.81 -2.93 15.38
N TRP A 265 -33.43 -3.70 14.49
CA TRP A 265 -33.64 -3.30 13.11
C TRP A 265 -34.58 -2.10 13.04
N MET A 266 -34.24 -1.14 12.17
CA MET A 266 -35.08 0.03 11.95
C MET A 266 -36.23 -0.30 11.00
N PRO A 267 -37.45 0.22 11.25
CA PRO A 267 -38.58 0.06 10.35
C PRO A 267 -38.34 0.79 9.02
N GLN A 268 -38.94 0.27 7.94
CA GLN A 268 -38.79 0.78 6.58
C GLN A 268 -39.12 2.29 6.49
N GLU A 269 -40.20 2.74 7.14
CA GLU A 269 -40.64 4.14 7.14
C GLU A 269 -39.55 5.11 7.63
N LYS A 270 -38.76 4.70 8.63
CA LYS A 270 -37.64 5.51 9.13
C LYS A 270 -36.45 5.47 8.17
N LEU A 271 -36.25 4.38 7.44
CA LEU A 271 -35.19 4.31 6.42
C LEU A 271 -35.54 5.19 5.23
N ASP A 272 -36.82 5.19 4.83
CA ASP A 272 -37.31 6.02 3.73
C ASP A 272 -37.18 7.51 4.06
N SER A 273 -37.49 7.92 5.29
CA SER A 273 -37.29 9.31 5.73
C SER A 273 -35.82 9.72 5.76
N ILE A 274 -34.92 8.83 6.22
CA ILE A 274 -33.47 9.07 6.17
C ILE A 274 -32.97 9.13 4.73
N SER A 275 -33.55 8.33 3.81
CA SER A 275 -33.16 8.32 2.41
C SER A 275 -33.54 9.61 1.66
N LEU A 276 -34.53 10.36 2.14
CA LEU A 276 -34.93 11.65 1.55
C LEU A 276 -33.90 12.74 1.81
N ASP A 277 -33.34 12.80 3.02
CA ASP A 277 -32.26 13.70 3.37
C ASP A 277 -31.22 13.02 4.28
N PRO A 278 -30.30 12.24 3.69
CA PRO A 278 -29.28 11.55 4.47
C PRO A 278 -28.37 12.53 5.20
N GLN A 279 -28.10 13.69 4.61
CA GLN A 279 -27.09 14.62 5.11
C GLN A 279 -27.53 15.32 6.40
N SER A 280 -28.78 15.76 6.50
CA SER A 280 -29.28 16.34 7.75
C SER A 280 -29.35 15.30 8.86
N PHE A 281 -29.81 14.08 8.56
CA PHE A 281 -29.87 13.01 9.55
C PHE A 281 -28.49 12.70 10.11
N PHE A 282 -27.50 12.33 9.28
CA PHE A 282 -26.18 11.93 9.77
C PHE A 282 -25.40 13.06 10.45
N ASN A 283 -25.65 14.32 10.08
CA ASN A 283 -25.05 15.47 10.77
C ASN A 283 -25.72 15.79 12.11
N SER A 284 -27.00 15.46 12.28
CA SER A 284 -27.72 15.64 13.56
C SER A 284 -27.38 14.59 14.62
N VAL A 285 -26.88 13.42 14.23
CA VAL A 285 -26.48 12.38 15.18
C VAL A 285 -25.19 12.79 15.91
N ALA A 286 -25.31 13.00 17.22
CA ALA A 286 -24.18 13.30 18.08
C ALA A 286 -23.27 12.08 18.26
N ASP A 287 -21.95 12.30 18.16
CA ASP A 287 -20.93 11.26 18.30
C ASP A 287 -20.93 10.59 19.68
N ASP A 288 -21.23 11.38 20.73
CA ASP A 288 -21.33 10.94 22.12
C ASP A 288 -22.78 10.64 22.55
N GLY A 289 -23.72 10.58 21.59
CA GLY A 289 -25.11 10.28 21.85
C GLY A 289 -25.31 8.88 22.42
N PRO A 290 -26.40 8.61 23.16
CA PRO A 290 -26.68 7.29 23.73
C PRO A 290 -27.03 6.24 22.67
N THR A 291 -27.35 6.66 21.44
CA THR A 291 -27.79 5.81 20.34
C THR A 291 -26.83 5.89 19.15
N GLY A 292 -26.38 4.73 18.68
CA GLY A 292 -25.58 4.58 17.46
C GLY A 292 -26.30 3.77 16.39
N TYR A 293 -25.78 3.81 15.16
CA TYR A 293 -26.41 3.17 14.00
C TYR A 293 -25.40 2.48 13.06
N PHE A 294 -25.81 1.35 12.50
CA PHE A 294 -25.17 0.72 11.34
C PHE A 294 -26.14 0.75 10.16
N PHE A 295 -25.64 1.02 8.96
CA PHE A 295 -26.45 1.00 7.74
C PHE A 295 -25.79 0.17 6.64
N GLU A 296 -26.63 -0.42 5.80
CA GLU A 296 -26.26 -1.06 4.54
C GLU A 296 -26.69 -0.14 3.39
N ILE A 297 -25.70 0.40 2.68
CA ILE A 297 -25.93 1.46 1.70
C ILE A 297 -25.26 1.18 0.36
N ASP A 298 -25.83 1.75 -0.70
CA ASP A 298 -25.19 1.84 -2.01
C ASP A 298 -24.55 3.22 -2.16
N LEU A 299 -23.27 3.26 -2.51
CA LEU A 299 -22.45 4.47 -2.64
C LEU A 299 -21.93 4.61 -4.07
N ILE A 300 -22.09 5.80 -4.64
CA ILE A 300 -21.48 6.20 -5.90
C ILE A 300 -20.50 7.33 -5.64
N VAL A 301 -19.34 7.25 -6.29
CA VAL A 301 -18.35 8.32 -6.30
C VAL A 301 -18.51 9.11 -7.61
N PRO A 302 -18.99 10.37 -7.59
CA PRO A 302 -19.10 11.21 -8.78
C PRO A 302 -17.74 11.39 -9.48
N ARG A 303 -17.72 11.43 -10.81
CA ARG A 303 -16.47 11.56 -11.59
C ARG A 303 -15.70 12.85 -11.29
N SER A 304 -16.39 13.93 -10.93
CA SER A 304 -15.78 15.22 -10.61
C SER A 304 -14.80 15.17 -9.43
N ILE A 305 -15.02 14.25 -8.47
CA ILE A 305 -14.17 14.11 -7.28
C ILE A 305 -13.14 12.98 -7.41
N HIS A 306 -13.08 12.28 -8.55
CA HIS A 306 -12.18 11.15 -8.73
C HIS A 306 -10.72 11.56 -8.59
N ASN A 307 -10.31 12.69 -9.18
CA ASN A 307 -8.92 13.16 -9.10
C ASN A 307 -8.51 13.45 -7.65
N LYS A 308 -9.36 14.13 -6.89
CA LYS A 308 -9.13 14.44 -5.47
C LYS A 308 -9.02 13.20 -4.58
N LEU A 309 -9.82 12.16 -4.86
CA LEU A 309 -9.88 10.94 -4.05
C LEU A 309 -8.92 9.83 -4.53
N ASN A 310 -8.25 10.03 -5.66
CA ASN A 310 -7.44 8.98 -6.29
C ASN A 310 -6.26 8.55 -5.41
N ASP A 311 -5.65 9.48 -4.69
CA ASP A 311 -4.46 9.19 -3.87
C ASP A 311 -4.77 8.23 -2.72
N TYR A 312 -5.87 8.47 -2.00
CA TYR A 312 -6.31 7.64 -0.87
C TYR A 312 -7.82 7.33 -0.92
N PRO A 313 -8.27 6.42 -1.82
CA PRO A 313 -9.69 6.18 -2.06
C PRO A 313 -10.45 5.71 -0.80
N PRO A 314 -11.59 6.35 -0.45
CA PRO A 314 -12.41 5.94 0.67
C PRO A 314 -13.20 4.64 0.38
N ALA A 315 -13.83 4.07 1.41
CA ALA A 315 -14.70 2.88 1.32
C ALA A 315 -14.05 1.64 0.65
N PRO A 316 -13.01 1.04 1.26
CA PRO A 316 -12.34 -0.13 0.72
C PRO A 316 -13.27 -1.34 0.67
N THR A 317 -13.18 -2.17 -0.37
CA THR A 317 -14.03 -3.35 -0.57
C THR A 317 -13.24 -4.64 -0.77
N LYS A 318 -13.83 -5.77 -0.35
CA LYS A 318 -13.25 -7.10 -0.58
C LYS A 318 -13.70 -7.60 -1.94
N ARG A 319 -12.82 -7.55 -2.95
CA ARG A 319 -13.14 -8.03 -4.31
C ARG A 319 -12.02 -8.88 -4.90
N ILE A 320 -12.37 -9.61 -5.94
CA ILE A 320 -11.42 -10.35 -6.78
C ILE A 320 -11.14 -9.45 -7.98
N ILE A 321 -9.86 -9.27 -8.30
CA ILE A 321 -9.43 -8.48 -9.45
C ILE A 321 -9.20 -9.44 -10.60
N THR A 322 -9.88 -9.21 -11.73
CA THR A 322 -9.74 -10.02 -12.95
C THR A 322 -8.54 -9.54 -13.78
N SER A 323 -8.11 -10.34 -14.75
CA SER A 323 -7.01 -9.97 -15.66
C SER A 323 -7.36 -8.78 -16.57
N GLU A 324 -8.64 -8.57 -16.85
CA GLU A 324 -9.16 -7.46 -17.69
C GLU A 324 -9.03 -6.10 -17.00
N GLU A 325 -9.07 -6.08 -15.67
CA GLU A 325 -8.89 -4.85 -14.88
C GLU A 325 -7.41 -4.47 -14.66
N LEU A 326 -6.47 -5.26 -15.18
CA LEU A 326 -5.05 -4.93 -15.11
C LEU A 326 -4.67 -3.93 -16.21
N SER A 327 -3.71 -3.06 -15.92
CA SER A 327 -3.10 -2.24 -16.95
C SER A 327 -2.29 -3.07 -17.95
N ASN A 328 -2.03 -2.53 -19.14
CA ASN A 328 -1.18 -3.17 -20.15
C ASN A 328 0.20 -3.53 -19.59
N PHE A 329 0.76 -2.66 -18.75
CA PHE A 329 2.03 -2.91 -18.06
C PHE A 329 1.93 -4.07 -17.07
N GLN A 330 0.86 -4.13 -16.28
CA GLN A 330 0.61 -5.24 -15.35
C GLN A 330 0.34 -6.56 -16.09
N GLN A 331 -0.32 -6.53 -17.24
CA GLN A 331 -0.51 -7.72 -18.08
C GLN A 331 0.82 -8.23 -18.64
N HIS A 332 1.70 -7.34 -19.09
CA HIS A 332 3.07 -7.69 -19.48
C HIS A 332 3.86 -8.29 -18.31
N GLN A 333 3.74 -7.70 -17.11
CA GLN A 333 4.32 -8.25 -15.89
C GLN A 333 3.80 -9.65 -15.58
N VAL A 334 2.51 -9.95 -15.79
CA VAL A 334 1.96 -11.30 -15.56
C VAL A 334 2.65 -12.34 -16.42
N GLY A 335 2.92 -12.01 -17.69
CA GLY A 335 3.67 -12.86 -18.62
C GLY A 335 5.12 -13.06 -18.18
N GLN A 336 5.85 -11.97 -17.93
CA GLN A 336 7.27 -12.01 -17.55
C GLN A 336 7.52 -12.65 -16.18
N LEU A 337 6.63 -12.40 -15.21
CA LEU A 337 6.74 -12.90 -13.85
C LEU A 337 6.04 -14.27 -13.66
N GLU A 338 5.54 -14.91 -14.72
CA GLU A 338 4.85 -16.22 -14.64
C GLU A 338 3.84 -16.30 -13.49
N ILE A 339 3.00 -15.27 -13.35
CA ILE A 339 2.16 -15.13 -12.16
C ILE A 339 1.07 -16.20 -12.19
N THR A 340 1.02 -17.02 -11.14
CA THR A 340 0.04 -18.09 -11.03
C THR A 340 -1.40 -17.56 -11.03
N LYS A 341 -2.31 -18.28 -11.71
CA LYS A 341 -3.74 -17.95 -11.77
C LYS A 341 -4.42 -17.77 -10.41
N SER A 342 -3.87 -18.36 -9.35
CA SER A 342 -4.32 -18.19 -7.95
C SER A 342 -4.29 -16.73 -7.46
N ALA A 343 -3.46 -15.87 -8.07
CA ALA A 343 -3.40 -14.45 -7.76
C ALA A 343 -4.71 -13.70 -8.11
N PHE A 344 -5.48 -14.25 -9.05
CA PHE A 344 -6.75 -13.72 -9.58
C PHE A 344 -7.99 -14.44 -9.05
N THR A 345 -7.84 -15.38 -8.11
CA THR A 345 -8.98 -16.07 -7.47
C THR A 345 -9.16 -15.66 -6.00
N THR A 346 -8.16 -15.00 -5.42
CA THR A 346 -8.15 -14.63 -4.00
C THR A 346 -8.80 -13.27 -3.77
N LYS A 347 -9.84 -13.20 -2.92
CA LYS A 347 -10.44 -11.94 -2.48
C LYS A 347 -9.42 -11.07 -1.73
N LYS A 348 -9.26 -9.82 -2.15
CA LYS A 348 -8.35 -8.83 -1.54
C LYS A 348 -9.14 -7.61 -1.11
N LEU A 349 -8.65 -6.93 -0.06
CA LEU A 349 -9.17 -5.62 0.33
C LEU A 349 -8.52 -4.57 -0.57
N VAL A 350 -9.33 -3.89 -1.37
CA VAL A 350 -8.94 -2.93 -2.41
C VAL A 350 -9.61 -1.60 -2.12
N ALA A 351 -8.86 -0.51 -2.22
CA ALA A 351 -9.37 0.85 -2.17
C ALA A 351 -9.49 1.36 -3.60
N ASP A 352 -10.72 1.48 -4.10
CA ASP A 352 -11.02 1.94 -5.45
C ASP A 352 -12.24 2.86 -5.44
N LEU A 353 -12.44 3.57 -6.54
CA LEU A 353 -13.53 4.54 -6.74
C LEU A 353 -14.73 3.93 -7.48
N HIS A 354 -14.83 2.60 -7.58
CA HIS A 354 -15.98 1.96 -8.22
C HIS A 354 -17.22 2.11 -7.34
N PRO A 355 -18.44 2.06 -7.92
CA PRO A 355 -19.67 2.01 -7.15
C PRO A 355 -19.64 0.87 -6.12
N LYS A 356 -20.07 1.16 -4.89
CA LYS A 356 -20.11 0.20 -3.79
C LYS A 356 -21.56 -0.18 -3.56
N LEU A 357 -21.87 -1.46 -3.72
CA LEU A 357 -23.21 -1.99 -3.48
C LEU A 357 -23.24 -2.75 -2.16
N ASN A 358 -24.36 -2.66 -1.42
CA ASN A 358 -24.60 -3.33 -0.14
C ASN A 358 -23.46 -3.12 0.88
N TYR A 359 -22.97 -1.89 0.97
CA TYR A 359 -21.85 -1.54 1.83
C TYR A 359 -22.33 -1.31 3.27
N VAL A 360 -22.09 -2.30 4.13
CA VAL A 360 -22.38 -2.17 5.57
C VAL A 360 -21.31 -1.32 6.27
N CYS A 361 -21.70 -0.26 6.97
CA CYS A 361 -20.78 0.62 7.70
C CYS A 361 -21.43 1.38 8.86
N HIS A 362 -20.58 1.91 9.75
CA HIS A 362 -20.97 2.74 10.88
C HIS A 362 -21.36 4.16 10.46
N TYR A 363 -22.33 4.78 11.15
CA TYR A 363 -22.86 6.12 10.81
C TYR A 363 -21.78 7.22 10.67
N ARG A 364 -20.72 7.19 11.49
CA ARG A 364 -19.62 8.18 11.41
C ARG A 364 -18.89 8.14 10.07
N ASN A 365 -18.64 6.94 9.53
CA ASN A 365 -18.04 6.81 8.20
C ASN A 365 -18.97 7.31 7.09
N ILE A 366 -20.28 7.10 7.24
CA ILE A 366 -21.27 7.60 6.28
C ILE A 366 -21.27 9.13 6.27
N ARG A 367 -21.27 9.76 7.45
CA ARG A 367 -21.11 11.22 7.60
C ARG A 367 -19.85 11.70 6.88
N ARG A 368 -18.74 10.99 7.05
CA ARG A 368 -17.47 11.30 6.37
C ARG A 368 -17.57 11.16 4.85
N PHE A 369 -18.19 10.10 4.36
CA PHE A 369 -18.39 9.90 2.92
C PHE A 369 -19.21 11.03 2.30
N LEU A 370 -20.26 11.49 2.98
CA LEU A 370 -21.06 12.64 2.56
C LEU A 370 -20.24 13.94 2.54
N GLN A 371 -19.40 14.18 3.56
CA GLN A 371 -18.48 15.33 3.59
C GLN A 371 -17.46 15.32 2.45
N LEU A 372 -17.01 14.14 2.03
CA LEU A 372 -16.10 13.97 0.89
C LEU A 372 -16.80 14.08 -0.47
N GLY A 373 -18.14 14.18 -0.51
CA GLY A 373 -18.94 14.32 -1.72
C GLY A 373 -19.40 13.00 -2.35
N LEU A 374 -19.31 11.87 -1.64
CA LEU A 374 -19.91 10.61 -2.11
C LEU A 374 -21.43 10.68 -2.00
N GLN A 375 -22.11 10.09 -2.98
CA GLN A 375 -23.57 10.08 -3.04
C GLN A 375 -24.12 8.73 -2.61
N ILE A 376 -25.08 8.73 -1.69
CA ILE A 376 -25.84 7.54 -1.30
C ILE A 376 -26.99 7.39 -2.29
N THR A 377 -27.06 6.28 -3.02
CA THR A 377 -28.17 6.02 -3.95
C THR A 377 -29.31 5.29 -3.30
N LYS A 378 -29.02 4.40 -2.34
CA LYS A 378 -30.03 3.59 -1.67
C LYS A 378 -29.56 3.16 -0.28
N ILE A 379 -30.50 3.17 0.67
CA ILE A 379 -30.33 2.57 2.00
C ILE A 379 -31.19 1.30 2.03
N HIS A 380 -30.58 0.14 2.23
CA HIS A 380 -31.29 -1.14 2.24
C HIS A 380 -31.77 -1.51 3.63
N ARG A 381 -30.88 -1.39 4.63
CA ARG A 381 -31.14 -1.80 6.02
C ARG A 381 -30.44 -0.86 6.99
N GLY A 382 -31.03 -0.68 8.16
CA GLY A 382 -30.43 0.06 9.28
C GLY A 382 -30.66 -0.65 10.59
N MET A 383 -29.65 -0.65 11.46
CA MET A 383 -29.71 -1.22 12.80
C MET A 383 -29.34 -0.14 13.82
N GLN A 384 -30.19 0.06 14.81
CA GLN A 384 -29.97 0.96 15.93
C GLN A 384 -29.45 0.18 17.15
N PHE A 385 -28.56 0.78 17.92
CA PHE A 385 -28.04 0.21 19.17
C PHE A 385 -27.76 1.32 20.21
N THR A 386 -27.64 0.91 21.47
CA THR A 386 -27.19 1.80 22.56
C THR A 386 -25.66 1.78 22.62
N GLN A 387 -25.02 2.94 22.69
CA GLN A 387 -23.56 3.08 22.72
C GLN A 387 -23.08 3.80 23.98
N ALA A 388 -21.89 3.43 24.47
CA ALA A 388 -21.24 4.07 25.62
C ALA A 388 -19.70 3.90 25.55
N PRO A 389 -18.91 4.80 26.17
CA PRO A 389 -17.44 4.71 26.16
C PRO A 389 -16.91 3.77 27.26
N TRP A 390 -17.28 2.48 27.22
CA TRP A 390 -16.96 1.52 28.28
C TRP A 390 -15.52 0.99 28.27
N MET A 391 -14.90 0.83 27.09
CA MET A 391 -13.48 0.43 26.99
C MET A 391 -12.50 1.54 27.42
N LYS A 392 -13.00 2.77 27.62
CA LYS A 392 -12.21 3.95 27.98
C LYS A 392 -11.37 3.74 29.24
N LYS A 393 -11.99 3.26 30.32
CA LYS A 393 -11.33 3.04 31.63
C LYS A 393 -10.15 2.08 31.52
N PHE A 394 -10.31 0.98 30.79
CA PHE A 394 -9.26 -0.02 30.58
C PHE A 394 -8.06 0.58 29.83
N ILE A 395 -8.34 1.36 28.79
CA ILE A 395 -7.30 1.99 27.97
C ILE A 395 -6.56 3.09 28.74
N GLU A 396 -7.27 3.90 29.53
CA GLU A 396 -6.69 4.89 30.43
C GLU A 396 -5.76 4.23 31.44
N PHE A 397 -6.24 3.19 32.12
CA PHE A 397 -5.47 2.46 33.12
C PHE A 397 -4.17 1.89 32.54
N ASN A 398 -4.24 1.18 31.40
CA ASN A 398 -3.06 0.59 30.75
C ASN A 398 -2.07 1.65 30.26
N THR A 399 -2.59 2.81 29.85
CA THR A 399 -1.75 3.93 29.43
C THR A 399 -1.01 4.52 30.61
N LEU A 400 -1.68 4.73 31.74
CA LEU A 400 -1.05 5.23 32.98
C LEU A 400 0.05 4.28 33.46
N LYS A 401 -0.25 2.97 33.49
CA LYS A 401 0.74 1.95 33.85
C LYS A 401 1.92 1.91 32.89
N ARG A 402 1.69 2.10 31.59
CA ARG A 402 2.77 2.21 30.59
C ARG A 402 3.65 3.45 30.77
N ILE A 403 3.11 4.57 31.27
CA ILE A 403 3.89 5.77 31.57
C ILE A 403 4.71 5.57 32.85
N GLN A 404 4.14 4.93 33.86
CA GLN A 404 4.80 4.62 35.13
C GLN A 404 5.86 3.52 35.00
N ALA A 405 5.70 2.62 34.03
CA ALA A 405 6.62 1.53 33.79
C ALA A 405 8.05 2.04 33.51
N VAL A 406 9.01 1.47 34.21
CA VAL A 406 10.44 1.75 33.99
C VAL A 406 10.96 0.86 32.87
N MET A 407 10.62 -0.44 32.94
CA MET A 407 11.09 -1.48 32.02
C MET A 407 10.47 -1.39 30.62
N GLU A 408 11.28 -1.63 29.58
CA GLU A 408 10.79 -1.67 28.20
C GLU A 408 9.82 -2.83 27.95
N TYR A 409 10.06 -3.98 28.60
CA TYR A 409 9.14 -5.12 28.61
C TYR A 409 7.72 -4.73 29.03
N GLU A 410 7.57 -4.10 30.20
CA GLU A 410 6.26 -3.70 30.73
C GLU A 410 5.57 -2.70 29.80
N LYS A 411 6.34 -1.75 29.23
CA LYS A 411 5.81 -0.80 28.24
C LYS A 411 5.25 -1.50 27.00
N ASN A 412 5.96 -2.51 26.51
CA ASN A 412 5.54 -3.31 25.36
C ASN A 412 4.37 -4.24 25.70
N PHE A 413 4.33 -4.77 26.92
CA PHE A 413 3.27 -5.64 27.42
C PHE A 413 1.92 -4.90 27.49
N TYR A 414 1.86 -3.73 28.13
CA TYR A 414 0.64 -2.92 28.17
C TYR A 414 0.18 -2.44 26.78
N LYS A 415 1.13 -2.16 25.87
CA LYS A 415 0.81 -1.87 24.45
C LYS A 415 0.16 -3.08 23.77
N LEU A 416 0.68 -4.28 24.02
CA LEU A 416 0.17 -5.52 23.44
C LEU A 416 -1.24 -5.84 23.97
N LEU A 417 -1.50 -5.63 25.25
CA LEU A 417 -2.82 -5.83 25.87
C LEU A 417 -3.93 -5.03 25.17
N ASN A 418 -3.68 -3.75 24.86
CA ASN A 418 -4.66 -2.90 24.17
C ASN A 418 -4.97 -3.43 22.76
N ASN A 419 -3.94 -3.84 22.01
CA ASN A 419 -4.12 -4.42 20.67
C ASN A 419 -4.77 -5.81 20.71
N ALA A 420 -4.48 -6.60 21.75
CA ALA A 420 -5.00 -7.94 21.93
C ALA A 420 -6.50 -7.93 22.26
N ALA A 421 -6.95 -6.98 23.08
CA ALA A 421 -8.37 -6.78 23.38
C ALA A 421 -9.21 -6.54 22.11
N PHE A 422 -8.74 -5.66 21.22
CA PHE A 422 -9.36 -5.46 19.89
C PHE A 422 -9.47 -6.74 19.08
N GLY A 423 -8.35 -7.46 18.94
CA GLY A 423 -8.27 -8.66 18.12
C GLY A 423 -9.25 -9.73 18.59
N LYS A 424 -9.57 -9.74 19.89
CA LYS A 424 -10.55 -10.65 20.48
C LYS A 424 -11.98 -10.36 20.05
N CYS A 425 -12.36 -9.09 19.83
CA CYS A 425 -13.69 -8.70 19.37
C CYS A 425 -14.01 -9.24 17.96
N ILE A 426 -12.99 -9.46 17.12
CA ILE A 426 -13.12 -9.90 15.71
C ILE A 426 -12.67 -11.36 15.54
N GLU A 427 -12.63 -12.14 16.62
CA GLU A 427 -12.18 -13.53 16.58
C GLU A 427 -13.12 -14.40 15.73
N ASN A 428 -12.61 -15.00 14.65
CA ASN A 428 -13.39 -15.95 13.85
C ASN A 428 -13.39 -17.34 14.50
N LYS A 429 -14.46 -17.63 15.25
CA LYS A 429 -14.64 -18.91 15.92
C LYS A 429 -14.86 -20.11 15.01
N ARG A 430 -15.35 -19.92 13.78
CA ARG A 430 -15.59 -21.02 12.83
C ARG A 430 -14.29 -21.71 12.40
N LYS A 431 -13.15 -21.04 12.57
CA LYS A 431 -11.81 -21.58 12.28
C LYS A 431 -11.21 -22.41 13.40
N ARG A 432 -11.83 -22.47 14.59
CA ARG A 432 -11.30 -23.28 15.70
C ARG A 432 -11.35 -24.76 15.31
N GLN A 433 -10.27 -25.48 15.62
CA GLN A 433 -10.12 -26.90 15.35
C GLN A 433 -9.86 -27.65 16.65
N SER A 434 -10.43 -28.84 16.76
CA SER A 434 -10.15 -29.76 17.85
C SER A 434 -9.25 -30.87 17.31
N MET A 435 -8.12 -31.09 17.96
CA MET A 435 -7.17 -32.15 17.61
C MET A 435 -7.29 -33.26 18.65
N SER A 436 -7.42 -34.49 18.18
CA SER A 436 -7.42 -35.67 19.04
C SER A 436 -6.35 -36.64 18.58
N ILE A 437 -5.49 -37.05 19.50
CA ILE A 437 -4.49 -38.08 19.27
C ILE A 437 -5.21 -39.42 19.13
N ILE A 438 -4.79 -40.21 18.13
CA ILE A 438 -5.26 -41.54 17.80
C ILE A 438 -4.05 -42.45 17.85
N SER A 439 -4.12 -43.45 18.74
CA SER A 439 -3.10 -44.50 18.86
C SER A 439 -3.63 -45.90 18.54
N THR A 440 -4.94 -46.04 18.31
CA THR A 440 -5.59 -47.34 18.06
C THR A 440 -6.53 -47.28 16.88
N GLU A 441 -6.66 -48.40 16.17
CA GLU A 441 -7.57 -48.53 15.01
C GLU A 441 -9.04 -48.29 15.41
N ALA A 442 -9.43 -48.72 16.62
CA ALA A 442 -10.77 -48.46 17.16
C ALA A 442 -11.06 -46.96 17.31
N GLN A 443 -10.08 -46.18 17.78
CA GLN A 443 -10.21 -44.71 17.85
C GLN A 443 -10.28 -44.11 16.45
N MET A 444 -9.49 -44.61 15.50
CA MET A 444 -9.52 -44.15 14.10
C MET A 444 -10.91 -44.35 13.47
N ARG A 445 -11.47 -45.55 13.56
CA ARG A 445 -12.82 -45.86 13.05
C ARG A 445 -13.89 -44.97 13.68
N ARG A 446 -13.79 -44.66 14.99
CA ARG A 446 -14.71 -43.73 15.66
C ARG A 446 -14.59 -42.31 15.13
N VAL A 447 -13.41 -41.86 14.74
CA VAL A 447 -13.21 -40.50 14.23
C VAL A 447 -13.67 -40.36 12.79
N LEU A 448 -13.37 -41.34 11.93
CA LEU A 448 -13.79 -41.33 10.52
C LEU A 448 -15.32 -41.34 10.37
N LYS A 449 -16.03 -41.96 11.32
CA LYS A 449 -17.50 -41.95 11.36
C LYS A 449 -18.10 -40.60 11.76
N LYS A 450 -17.31 -39.65 12.28
CA LYS A 450 -17.84 -38.34 12.70
C LYS A 450 -17.97 -37.39 11.51
N PRO A 451 -19.11 -36.72 11.31
CA PRO A 451 -19.29 -35.72 10.25
C PRO A 451 -18.42 -34.46 10.45
N THR A 452 -17.83 -34.27 11.64
CA THR A 452 -16.88 -33.17 11.94
C THR A 452 -15.46 -33.44 11.48
N TYR A 453 -15.17 -34.63 10.94
CA TYR A 453 -13.85 -35.02 10.47
C TYR A 453 -13.39 -34.12 9.31
N GLN A 454 -12.14 -33.64 9.39
CA GLN A 454 -11.51 -32.89 8.28
C GLN A 454 -10.34 -33.64 7.66
N ARG A 455 -9.37 -34.04 8.48
CA ARG A 455 -8.14 -34.69 8.02
C ARG A 455 -7.45 -35.45 9.16
N ILE A 456 -6.65 -36.46 8.80
CA ILE A 456 -5.66 -37.10 9.68
C ILE A 456 -4.28 -36.55 9.32
N ILE A 457 -3.49 -36.23 10.33
CA ILE A 457 -2.07 -35.92 10.23
C ILE A 457 -1.33 -37.12 10.82
N GLU A 458 -0.62 -37.85 9.98
CA GLU A 458 0.22 -38.95 10.43
C GLU A 458 1.54 -38.41 10.97
N ILE A 459 1.82 -38.68 12.26
CA ILE A 459 3.11 -38.33 12.88
C ILE A 459 4.08 -39.47 12.63
N ASN A 460 3.72 -40.67 13.06
CA ASN A 460 4.45 -41.90 12.84
C ASN A 460 3.42 -43.06 12.66
N PRO A 461 3.86 -44.29 12.32
CA PRO A 461 2.94 -45.40 12.08
C PRO A 461 2.02 -45.72 13.28
N GLU A 462 2.44 -45.38 14.50
CA GLU A 462 1.74 -45.69 15.75
C GLU A 462 0.84 -44.56 16.26
N VAL A 463 1.15 -43.31 15.89
CA VAL A 463 0.49 -42.10 16.40
C VAL A 463 0.02 -41.23 15.24
N GLN A 464 -1.28 -41.08 15.17
CA GLN A 464 -1.96 -40.23 14.19
C GLN A 464 -2.76 -39.16 14.92
N ILE A 465 -2.79 -37.93 14.40
CA ILE A 465 -3.66 -36.88 14.92
C ILE A 465 -4.83 -36.71 13.99
N ALA A 466 -6.04 -36.92 14.49
CA ALA A 466 -7.22 -36.47 13.77
C ALA A 466 -7.56 -35.03 14.09
N VAL A 467 -7.74 -34.25 13.02
CA VAL A 467 -8.24 -32.89 13.07
C VAL A 467 -9.73 -32.91 12.79
N LYS A 468 -10.50 -32.37 13.74
CA LYS A 468 -11.95 -32.22 13.68
C LYS A 468 -12.31 -30.74 13.71
N LYS A 469 -13.37 -30.34 13.00
CA LYS A 469 -13.99 -29.02 13.25
C LYS A 469 -14.49 -28.97 14.69
N LEU A 470 -14.23 -27.85 15.37
CA LEU A 470 -14.62 -27.71 16.76
C LEU A 470 -16.15 -27.71 16.88
N SER A 471 -16.67 -28.68 17.62
CA SER A 471 -18.02 -28.74 18.16
C SER A 471 -17.82 -28.81 19.67
N LYS A 472 -18.38 -27.85 20.41
CA LYS A 472 -18.26 -27.86 21.87
C LYS A 472 -19.21 -28.97 22.35
N ASN A 473 -18.63 -29.96 23.02
CA ASN A 473 -19.22 -31.26 23.36
C ASN A 473 -19.43 -32.14 22.14
N CYS A 474 -18.82 -33.33 22.13
CA CYS A 474 -18.88 -34.34 21.07
C CYS A 474 -20.31 -34.77 20.64
N GLU A 475 -21.35 -34.21 21.27
CA GLU A 475 -22.77 -34.52 21.11
C GLU A 475 -23.56 -33.44 20.34
N LYS A 476 -23.11 -32.18 20.28
CA LYS A 476 -23.83 -31.10 19.57
C LYS A 476 -22.91 -30.38 18.58
N MET A 477 -23.23 -30.46 17.29
CA MET A 477 -22.51 -29.78 16.20
C MET A 477 -22.80 -28.27 16.18
N ALA A 478 -22.53 -27.56 17.28
CA ALA A 478 -22.80 -26.14 17.42
C ALA A 478 -21.52 -25.32 17.62
N VAL A 479 -21.45 -24.17 16.95
CA VAL A 479 -20.42 -23.13 17.14
C VAL A 479 -21.10 -21.94 17.80
N TYR A 480 -20.71 -21.62 19.03
CA TYR A 480 -21.26 -20.48 19.78
C TYR A 480 -20.56 -19.19 19.39
N LEU A 481 -21.29 -18.25 18.80
CA LEU A 481 -20.81 -16.95 18.35
C LEU A 481 -20.95 -15.91 19.48
N ASP A 482 -20.10 -16.02 20.50
CA ASP A 482 -20.14 -15.19 21.72
C ASP A 482 -19.21 -13.95 21.67
N LYS A 483 -18.88 -13.46 20.47
CA LYS A 483 -17.91 -12.37 20.30
C LYS A 483 -18.60 -11.07 19.88
N PRO A 484 -18.23 -9.92 20.47
CA PRO A 484 -18.85 -8.64 20.16
C PRO A 484 -18.30 -8.07 18.84
N ILE A 485 -18.69 -8.67 17.71
CA ILE A 485 -18.23 -8.23 16.38
C ILE A 485 -18.64 -6.78 16.09
N ALA A 486 -19.83 -6.35 16.53
CA ALA A 486 -20.30 -4.97 16.36
C ALA A 486 -19.27 -3.94 16.86
N VAL A 487 -18.67 -4.21 18.03
CA VAL A 487 -17.65 -3.36 18.64
C VAL A 487 -16.38 -3.34 17.79
N GLY A 488 -15.94 -4.51 17.31
CA GLY A 488 -14.79 -4.62 16.42
C GLY A 488 -14.98 -3.86 15.10
N VAL A 489 -16.17 -3.92 14.51
CA VAL A 489 -16.52 -3.18 13.29
C VAL A 489 -16.54 -1.67 13.55
N ALA A 490 -17.18 -1.22 14.63
CA ALA A 490 -17.20 0.19 15.01
C ALA A 490 -15.79 0.76 15.20
N ILE A 491 -14.91 0.05 15.93
CA ILE A 491 -13.51 0.46 16.14
C ILE A 491 -12.77 0.59 14.81
N LEU A 492 -12.91 -0.39 13.90
CA LEU A 492 -12.28 -0.33 12.58
C LEU A 492 -12.77 0.84 11.75
N ASP A 493 -14.06 1.13 11.78
CA ASP A 493 -14.64 2.20 11.00
C ASP A 493 -14.25 3.58 11.54
N ILE A 494 -14.34 3.79 12.86
CA ILE A 494 -13.88 5.01 13.53
C ILE A 494 -12.37 5.24 13.29
N SER A 495 -11.57 4.16 13.25
CA SER A 495 -10.13 4.28 12.98
C SER A 495 -9.83 4.79 11.57
N LYS A 496 -10.66 4.45 10.58
CA LYS A 496 -10.51 4.95 9.20
C LYS A 496 -10.94 6.40 9.08
N ASP A 497 -12.02 6.79 9.78
CA ASP A 497 -12.49 8.16 9.84
C ASP A 497 -11.38 9.13 10.27
N MET A 498 -10.65 8.79 11.34
CA MET A 498 -9.50 9.58 11.80
C MET A 498 -8.40 9.73 10.74
N MET A 499 -8.14 8.70 9.94
CA MET A 499 -7.16 8.78 8.84
C MET A 499 -7.68 9.66 7.69
N TYR A 500 -8.97 9.58 7.39
CA TYR A 500 -9.60 10.44 6.40
C TYR A 500 -9.63 11.90 6.85
N GLU A 501 -9.87 12.18 8.14
CA GLU A 501 -9.76 13.50 8.76
C GLU A 501 -8.37 14.09 8.50
N PHE A 502 -7.31 13.35 8.84
CA PHE A 502 -5.95 13.82 8.64
C PHE A 502 -5.60 14.07 7.16
N HIS A 503 -5.93 13.14 6.26
CA HIS A 503 -5.57 13.31 4.85
C HIS A 503 -6.40 14.41 4.16
N TYR A 504 -7.73 14.36 4.28
CA TYR A 504 -8.61 15.22 3.49
C TYR A 504 -8.89 16.59 4.12
N ASP A 505 -8.80 16.75 5.44
CA ASP A 505 -9.05 18.05 6.09
C ASP A 505 -7.77 18.83 6.38
N TYR A 506 -6.61 18.17 6.38
CA TYR A 506 -5.32 18.82 6.66
C TYR A 506 -4.36 18.78 5.48
N MET A 507 -4.00 17.59 4.98
CA MET A 507 -2.97 17.48 3.95
C MET A 507 -3.45 18.02 2.60
N VAL A 508 -4.65 17.61 2.15
CA VAL A 508 -5.19 18.01 0.84
C VAL A 508 -5.46 19.53 0.76
N PRO A 509 -6.09 20.21 1.75
CA PRO A 509 -6.31 21.65 1.66
C PRO A 509 -5.02 22.48 1.78
N LYS A 510 -3.99 21.96 2.46
CA LYS A 510 -2.73 22.68 2.68
C LYS A 510 -1.77 22.58 1.50
N TYR A 511 -1.64 21.40 0.91
CA TYR A 511 -0.63 21.14 -0.13
C TYR A 511 -1.22 20.78 -1.50
N GLY A 512 -2.53 20.47 -1.58
CA GLY A 512 -3.17 20.11 -2.84
C GLY A 512 -2.46 18.96 -3.55
N ASP A 513 -2.16 19.16 -4.83
CA ASP A 513 -1.49 18.17 -5.69
C ASP A 513 0.02 18.03 -5.40
N ALA A 514 0.61 18.93 -4.60
CA ALA A 514 2.02 18.87 -4.20
C ALA A 514 2.28 17.80 -3.14
N ALA A 515 1.25 17.23 -2.50
CA ALA A 515 1.37 16.15 -1.52
C ALA A 515 0.79 14.84 -2.03
N LYS A 516 1.65 13.90 -2.41
CA LYS A 516 1.27 12.57 -2.92
C LYS A 516 1.48 11.49 -1.87
N VAL A 517 0.50 10.60 -1.71
CA VAL A 517 0.62 9.43 -0.83
C VAL A 517 1.42 8.34 -1.55
N VAL A 518 2.62 8.03 -1.04
CA VAL A 518 3.54 7.02 -1.60
C VAL A 518 3.21 5.62 -1.05
N TYR A 519 2.86 5.52 0.22
CA TYR A 519 2.54 4.24 0.86
C TYR A 519 1.59 4.40 2.03
N GLY A 520 0.70 3.43 2.22
CA GLY A 520 -0.12 3.30 3.42
C GLY A 520 0.00 1.91 4.01
N ASP A 521 0.23 1.82 5.33
CA ASP A 521 0.18 0.56 6.07
C ASP A 521 -0.89 0.60 7.16
N THR A 522 -1.69 -0.48 7.18
CA THR A 522 -2.58 -0.88 8.28
C THR A 522 -3.48 0.25 8.83
N CYS A 523 -3.86 1.22 7.99
CA CYS A 523 -4.61 2.43 8.38
C CYS A 523 -4.03 3.19 9.58
N ASN A 524 -2.76 3.01 9.93
CA ASN A 524 -2.11 3.76 11.01
C ASN A 524 -0.93 4.57 10.51
N SER A 525 -0.36 4.22 9.35
CA SER A 525 0.81 4.90 8.81
C SER A 525 0.58 5.34 7.37
N LEU A 526 1.00 6.56 7.05
CA LEU A 526 1.02 7.15 5.71
C LEU A 526 2.39 7.75 5.42
N VAL A 527 2.94 7.40 4.27
CA VAL A 527 4.16 7.98 3.72
C VAL A 527 3.75 8.99 2.67
N TYR A 528 4.12 10.24 2.90
CA TYR A 528 3.87 11.34 1.98
C TYR A 528 5.16 11.74 1.27
N PHE A 529 5.03 12.09 -0.01
CA PHE A 529 6.00 12.87 -0.75
C PHE A 529 5.39 14.26 -0.95
N VAL A 530 6.05 15.29 -0.46
CA VAL A 530 5.53 16.66 -0.44
C VAL A 530 6.55 17.61 -1.04
N GLU A 531 6.15 18.41 -2.01
CA GLU A 531 6.95 19.49 -2.60
C GLU A 531 6.59 20.81 -1.91
N THR A 532 7.48 21.32 -1.05
CA THR A 532 7.31 22.57 -0.29
C THR A 532 8.65 23.20 0.03
N GLU A 533 8.64 24.48 0.42
CA GLU A 533 9.86 25.15 0.89
C GLU A 533 10.39 24.58 2.21
N ASP A 534 9.52 24.30 3.19
CA ASP A 534 9.91 23.70 4.47
C ASP A 534 8.74 23.01 5.20
N ILE A 535 8.66 21.68 5.09
CA ILE A 535 7.64 20.88 5.78
C ILE A 535 7.79 20.91 7.31
N TYR A 536 9.00 21.14 7.81
CA TYR A 536 9.31 21.05 9.23
C TYR A 536 8.81 22.27 9.99
N LYS A 537 8.95 23.47 9.40
CA LYS A 537 8.30 24.70 9.91
C LYS A 537 6.78 24.57 9.89
N ASP A 538 6.25 23.95 8.84
CA ASP A 538 4.82 23.69 8.70
C ASP A 538 4.26 22.73 9.76
N MET A 539 5.05 21.72 10.16
CA MET A 539 4.74 20.84 11.28
C MET A 539 4.84 21.57 12.61
N GLN A 540 5.78 22.50 12.76
CA GLN A 540 5.95 23.33 13.95
C GLN A 540 4.83 24.38 14.11
N ALA A 541 4.32 24.93 13.02
CA ALA A 541 3.15 25.82 13.04
C ALA A 541 1.89 25.06 13.50
N ASN A 542 1.77 23.79 13.12
CA ASN A 542 0.67 22.91 13.50
C ASN A 542 1.07 21.89 14.59
N LYS A 543 1.81 22.35 15.60
CA LYS A 543 2.23 21.54 16.76
C LYS A 543 1.08 20.71 17.31
N ASP A 544 -0.13 21.25 17.37
CA ASP A 544 -1.30 20.55 17.88
C ASP A 544 -1.62 19.23 17.16
N ARG A 545 -1.16 18.97 15.94
CA ARG A 545 -1.48 17.73 15.18
C ARG A 545 -0.31 16.75 15.08
N PHE A 546 0.91 17.16 15.44
CA PHE A 546 2.11 16.34 15.33
C PHE A 546 2.73 16.02 16.69
N ASP A 547 3.36 14.86 16.77
CA ASP A 547 4.22 14.51 17.88
C ASP A 547 5.67 14.80 17.50
N LEU A 548 6.20 15.91 18.03
CA LEU A 548 7.54 16.39 17.72
C LEU A 548 8.62 15.90 18.70
N SER A 549 8.26 15.03 19.64
CA SER A 549 9.12 14.68 20.78
C SER A 549 10.35 13.84 20.45
N GLU A 550 10.29 13.01 19.41
CA GLU A 550 11.37 12.12 18.98
C GLU A 550 12.32 12.79 17.96
N HIS A 551 12.13 14.10 17.70
CA HIS A 551 13.04 14.84 16.84
C HIS A 551 14.36 15.15 17.55
N GLY A 552 15.48 14.92 16.86
CA GLY A 552 16.82 15.10 17.39
C GLY A 552 17.87 15.20 16.29
N GLY A 553 19.11 15.55 16.64
CA GLY A 553 20.17 15.79 15.66
C GLY A 553 19.94 17.11 14.91
N ILE A 554 19.96 17.08 13.57
CA ILE A 554 19.74 18.29 12.73
C ILE A 554 18.37 18.92 12.97
N LEU A 555 17.38 18.13 13.38
CA LEU A 555 16.00 18.55 13.61
C LEU A 555 15.73 18.93 15.08
N GLU A 556 16.77 19.13 15.89
CA GLU A 556 16.64 19.44 17.32
C GLU A 556 15.88 20.76 17.59
N PHE A 557 15.89 21.71 16.63
CA PHE A 557 15.08 22.93 16.70
C PHE A 557 13.56 22.68 16.69
N MET A 558 13.11 21.51 16.23
CA MET A 558 11.70 21.10 16.27
C MET A 558 11.30 20.38 17.55
N LYS A 559 12.27 19.99 18.39
CA LYS A 559 12.01 19.12 19.53
C LYS A 559 11.08 19.80 20.52
N ASP A 560 9.84 19.32 20.53
CA ASP A 560 8.81 19.79 21.45
C ASP A 560 8.27 18.60 22.25
N PRO A 561 8.61 18.47 23.55
CA PRO A 561 8.18 17.36 24.37
C PRO A 561 6.68 17.41 24.72
N THR A 562 6.00 18.53 24.43
CA THR A 562 4.59 18.72 24.79
C THR A 562 3.72 17.60 24.25
N ASN A 563 3.93 17.15 23.02
CA ASN A 563 3.11 16.10 22.39
C ASN A 563 3.68 14.68 22.46
N HIS A 564 4.69 14.43 23.31
CA HIS A 564 5.33 13.12 23.42
C HIS A 564 4.35 11.98 23.67
N LYS A 565 4.22 11.13 22.65
CA LYS A 565 3.36 9.95 22.59
C LYS A 565 1.87 10.28 22.82
N ARG A 566 1.44 11.50 22.48
CA ARG A 566 0.03 11.93 22.50
C ARG A 566 -0.74 11.36 21.31
N LEU A 567 -2.06 11.21 21.47
CA LEU A 567 -2.96 10.53 20.53
C LEU A 567 -3.47 11.38 19.39
N LYS A 568 -3.89 10.69 18.33
CA LYS A 568 -4.31 11.29 17.06
C LYS A 568 -3.22 12.20 16.48
N LYS A 569 -2.02 12.17 17.08
CA LYS A 569 -0.86 12.90 16.62
C LYS A 569 -0.07 11.96 15.73
N MET A 570 0.31 12.50 14.60
CA MET A 570 1.24 11.86 13.69
C MET A 570 2.64 12.01 14.28
N LYS A 571 3.28 10.89 14.59
CA LYS A 571 4.73 10.86 14.86
C LYS A 571 5.45 10.57 13.55
N ASP A 572 6.60 11.19 13.38
CA ASP A 572 7.53 10.80 12.32
C ASP A 572 8.32 9.58 12.79
N GLU A 573 8.26 8.48 12.04
CA GLU A 573 9.02 7.27 12.37
C GLU A 573 10.54 7.50 12.30
N PHE A 574 10.99 8.48 11.51
CA PHE A 574 12.39 8.87 11.40
C PHE A 574 12.67 10.22 12.07
N GLY A 575 12.01 10.60 13.18
CA GLY A 575 12.19 11.93 13.78
C GLY A 575 13.65 12.39 14.02
N SER A 576 14.60 11.46 14.20
CA SER A 576 16.05 11.76 14.35
C SER A 576 16.87 11.78 13.05
N ALA A 577 16.27 11.51 11.89
CA ALA A 577 16.95 11.35 10.61
C ALA A 577 16.07 11.83 9.43
N ILE A 578 16.67 12.47 8.43
CA ILE A 578 15.93 12.95 7.26
C ILE A 578 15.73 11.78 6.31
N LEU A 579 14.47 11.46 6.00
CA LEU A 579 14.15 10.42 5.03
C LEU A 579 14.49 10.89 3.62
N TRP A 580 15.48 10.26 3.01
CA TRP A 580 16.04 10.63 1.71
C TRP A 580 15.38 9.87 0.56
N LYS A 581 15.27 8.56 0.68
CA LYS A 581 14.74 7.70 -0.37
C LYS A 581 13.69 6.75 0.18
N PHE A 582 12.62 6.57 -0.59
CA PHE A 582 11.60 5.58 -0.29
C PHE A 582 11.19 4.84 -1.57
N ALA A 583 11.11 3.52 -1.50
CA ALA A 583 10.67 2.68 -2.61
C ALA A 583 9.73 1.59 -2.11
N VAL A 584 8.63 1.38 -2.82
CA VAL A 584 7.61 0.37 -2.50
C VAL A 584 7.29 -0.47 -3.73
N ALA A 585 7.71 -1.73 -3.71
CA ALA A 585 7.36 -2.69 -4.75
C ALA A 585 5.90 -3.13 -4.60
N LYS A 586 5.50 -3.52 -3.38
CA LYS A 586 4.17 -4.05 -3.06
C LYS A 586 3.72 -3.67 -1.65
N PRO A 587 2.41 -3.81 -1.35
CA PRO A 587 1.93 -3.71 0.02
C PRO A 587 2.75 -4.60 0.98
N LYS A 588 3.35 -4.00 2.02
CA LYS A 588 4.26 -4.64 2.99
C LYS A 588 5.61 -5.12 2.42
N MET A 589 6.04 -4.51 1.31
CA MET A 589 7.34 -4.70 0.66
C MET A 589 7.91 -3.34 0.26
N TYR A 590 8.73 -2.73 1.13
CA TYR A 590 9.30 -1.40 0.93
C TYR A 590 10.72 -1.27 1.50
N ALA A 591 11.45 -0.28 1.01
CA ALA A 591 12.72 0.20 1.56
C ALA A 591 12.67 1.70 1.80
N ALA A 592 13.20 2.11 2.94
CA ALA A 592 13.33 3.49 3.37
C ALA A 592 14.79 3.75 3.77
N GLU A 593 15.41 4.77 3.19
CA GLU A 593 16.75 5.23 3.55
C GLU A 593 16.67 6.62 4.16
N ALA A 594 17.07 6.75 5.42
CA ALA A 594 17.16 8.00 6.13
C ALA A 594 18.61 8.37 6.42
N ILE A 595 18.92 9.66 6.48
CA ILE A 595 20.25 10.20 6.72
C ILE A 595 20.26 10.96 8.03
N SER A 596 21.27 10.69 8.85
CA SER A 596 21.60 11.44 10.05
C SER A 596 23.09 11.78 10.04
N TRP A 597 23.53 12.70 10.90
CA TRP A 597 24.94 13.06 11.05
C TRP A 597 25.33 12.77 12.49
N ASP A 598 26.51 12.19 12.69
CA ASP A 598 27.05 11.99 14.04
C ASP A 598 27.60 13.30 14.62
N ALA A 599 28.03 13.26 15.88
CA ALA A 599 28.61 14.41 16.58
C ALA A 599 29.93 14.90 15.93
N GLY A 600 30.59 14.07 15.12
CA GLY A 600 31.78 14.41 14.35
C GLY A 600 31.49 14.98 12.95
N GLY A 601 30.21 15.09 12.56
CA GLY A 601 29.79 15.57 11.25
C GLY A 601 29.79 14.52 10.13
N GLN A 602 30.07 13.24 10.44
CA GLN A 602 30.05 12.15 9.47
C GLN A 602 28.61 11.69 9.19
N MET A 603 28.32 11.42 7.92
CA MET A 603 27.00 10.97 7.49
C MET A 603 26.74 9.51 7.86
N VAL A 604 25.66 9.26 8.61
CA VAL A 604 25.17 7.94 9.03
C VAL A 604 23.85 7.63 8.31
N LYS A 605 23.84 6.57 7.50
CA LYS A 605 22.63 6.09 6.81
C LYS A 605 21.88 5.08 7.68
N LYS A 606 20.60 5.35 7.94
CA LYS A 606 19.66 4.43 8.58
C LYS A 606 18.76 3.81 7.51
N ILE A 607 18.87 2.51 7.30
CA ILE A 607 18.09 1.79 6.30
C ILE A 607 17.03 0.93 7.01
N LYS A 608 15.78 1.04 6.56
CA LYS A 608 14.68 0.20 7.01
C LYS A 608 14.06 -0.51 5.81
N ILE A 609 14.15 -1.84 5.80
CA ILE A 609 13.57 -2.68 4.76
C ILE A 609 12.53 -3.61 5.38
N ALA A 610 11.36 -3.67 4.76
CA ALA A 610 10.30 -4.58 5.15
C ALA A 610 9.93 -5.46 3.96
N ALA A 611 9.99 -6.78 4.12
CA ALA A 611 9.54 -7.76 3.13
C ALA A 611 8.71 -8.85 3.82
N LYS A 612 7.38 -8.79 3.65
CA LYS A 612 6.48 -9.72 4.34
C LYS A 612 6.76 -11.18 4.01
N GLY A 613 7.02 -11.96 5.06
CA GLY A 613 7.19 -13.42 4.97
C GLY A 613 8.63 -13.87 4.70
N CYS A 614 9.58 -12.94 4.76
CA CYS A 614 11.01 -13.21 4.82
C CYS A 614 11.50 -12.98 6.27
N LYS A 615 12.58 -13.65 6.68
CA LYS A 615 13.19 -13.44 8.00
C LYS A 615 13.92 -12.11 8.05
N SER A 616 13.91 -11.44 9.21
CA SER A 616 14.57 -10.14 9.39
C SER A 616 16.08 -10.17 9.10
N SER A 617 16.77 -11.25 9.48
CA SER A 617 18.20 -11.44 9.16
C SER A 617 18.45 -11.50 7.66
N ALA A 618 17.71 -12.35 6.95
CA ALA A 618 17.81 -12.48 5.50
C ALA A 618 17.52 -11.16 4.76
N ILE A 619 16.57 -10.36 5.28
CA ILE A 619 16.28 -9.03 4.76
C ILE A 619 17.48 -8.10 4.92
N ALA A 620 18.12 -8.10 6.10
CA ALA A 620 19.26 -7.23 6.39
C ALA A 620 20.50 -7.55 5.54
N HIS A 621 20.73 -8.82 5.21
CA HIS A 621 21.93 -9.24 4.46
C HIS A 621 21.76 -9.26 2.93
N GLN A 622 20.57 -9.59 2.42
CA GLN A 622 20.38 -9.87 0.99
C GLN A 622 19.54 -8.82 0.24
N ILE A 623 18.84 -7.92 0.94
CA ILE A 623 18.01 -6.89 0.28
C ILE A 623 18.66 -5.52 0.43
N SER A 624 18.82 -4.81 -0.69
CA SER A 624 19.17 -3.39 -0.73
C SER A 624 18.03 -2.55 -1.29
N TYR A 625 18.12 -1.23 -1.11
CA TYR A 625 17.19 -0.28 -1.73
C TYR A 625 17.21 -0.39 -3.26
N GLU A 626 18.42 -0.42 -3.85
CA GLU A 626 18.63 -0.51 -5.30
C GLU A 626 17.98 -1.76 -5.89
N LEU A 627 18.06 -2.89 -5.19
CA LEU A 627 17.41 -4.13 -5.60
C LEU A 627 15.88 -3.99 -5.69
N ILE A 628 15.26 -3.27 -4.76
CA ILE A 628 13.80 -3.02 -4.80
C ILE A 628 13.44 -2.11 -5.98
N VAL A 629 14.24 -1.09 -6.25
CA VAL A 629 14.05 -0.21 -7.43
C VAL A 629 14.22 -1.01 -8.72
N ASP A 630 15.23 -1.87 -8.81
CA ASP A 630 15.47 -2.73 -9.96
C ASP A 630 14.33 -3.73 -10.17
N VAL A 631 13.76 -4.30 -9.11
CA VAL A 631 12.60 -5.19 -9.20
C VAL A 631 11.36 -4.45 -9.73
N ILE A 632 11.21 -3.16 -9.39
CA ILE A 632 10.12 -2.32 -9.89
C ILE A 632 10.31 -2.01 -11.38
N ASN A 633 11.53 -1.64 -11.79
CA ASN A 633 11.84 -1.20 -13.15
C ASN A 633 11.97 -2.36 -14.14
N ARG A 634 12.73 -3.40 -13.79
CA ARG A 634 13.07 -4.53 -14.69
C ARG A 634 12.06 -5.67 -14.68
N CYS A 635 11.02 -5.59 -13.84
CA CYS A 635 9.95 -6.59 -13.76
C CYS A 635 10.44 -8.04 -13.60
N HIS A 636 11.43 -8.27 -12.71
CA HIS A 636 11.95 -9.60 -12.40
C HIS A 636 11.60 -10.04 -10.97
N HIS A 637 11.75 -11.35 -10.68
CA HIS A 637 11.61 -11.86 -9.31
C HIS A 637 12.97 -11.98 -8.65
N GLU A 638 13.05 -11.48 -7.43
CA GLU A 638 14.21 -11.73 -6.59
C GLU A 638 13.97 -12.89 -5.64
N GLN A 639 14.92 -13.81 -5.60
CA GLN A 639 14.87 -14.97 -4.71
C GLN A 639 15.82 -14.76 -3.54
N ILE A 640 15.27 -14.83 -2.33
CA ILE A 640 16.06 -14.77 -1.10
C ILE A 640 16.20 -16.17 -0.56
N SER A 641 17.40 -16.46 -0.07
CA SER A 641 17.69 -17.73 0.58
C SER A 641 17.87 -17.52 2.08
N PHE A 642 17.26 -18.39 2.88
CA PHE A 642 17.45 -18.39 4.33
C PHE A 642 17.18 -19.75 4.93
N ARG A 643 17.82 -20.05 6.06
CA ARG A 643 17.56 -21.28 6.81
C ARG A 643 16.35 -21.09 7.72
N SER A 644 15.45 -22.06 7.77
CA SER A 644 14.30 -22.06 8.69
C SER A 644 14.16 -23.40 9.39
N ILE A 645 13.76 -23.35 10.66
CA ILE A 645 13.31 -24.55 11.37
C ILE A 645 11.90 -24.87 10.87
N VAL A 646 11.70 -26.09 10.39
CA VAL A 646 10.39 -26.60 10.01
C VAL A 646 10.18 -27.94 10.70
N SER A 647 9.04 -28.07 11.38
CA SER A 647 8.58 -29.35 11.88
C SER A 647 7.83 -30.08 10.78
N ASN A 648 8.33 -31.24 10.38
CA ASN A 648 7.62 -32.16 9.49
C ASN A 648 7.40 -33.47 10.24
N LYS A 649 6.15 -33.89 10.42
CA LYS A 649 5.79 -35.10 11.20
C LYS A 649 6.46 -35.15 12.60
N HIS A 650 6.52 -34.02 13.31
CA HIS A 650 7.24 -33.87 14.59
C HIS A 650 8.76 -34.08 14.55
N SER A 651 9.37 -34.34 13.39
CA SER A 651 10.81 -34.18 13.20
C SER A 651 11.11 -32.71 12.94
N ILE A 652 11.98 -32.12 13.78
CA ILE A 652 12.40 -30.73 13.65
C ILE A 652 13.63 -30.71 12.76
N ASN A 653 13.50 -30.15 11.55
CA ASN A 653 14.60 -30.07 10.60
C ASN A 653 14.93 -28.60 10.31
N THR A 654 16.22 -28.30 10.20
CA THR A 654 16.69 -27.02 9.63
C THR A 654 16.73 -27.18 8.12
N ILE A 655 15.83 -26.50 7.41
CA ILE A 655 15.77 -26.53 5.96
C ILE A 655 16.33 -25.24 5.36
N PHE A 656 17.06 -25.37 4.25
CA PHE A 656 17.46 -24.24 3.44
C PHE A 656 16.34 -23.89 2.47
N CYS A 657 15.71 -22.73 2.67
CA CYS A 657 14.58 -22.27 1.87
C CYS A 657 15.05 -21.22 0.87
N LYS A 658 14.86 -21.47 -0.43
CA LYS A 658 14.87 -20.42 -1.46
C LYS A 658 13.44 -19.97 -1.71
N LYS A 659 13.16 -18.68 -1.49
CA LYS A 659 11.82 -18.11 -1.61
C LYS A 659 11.83 -16.92 -2.55
N LYS A 660 10.86 -16.88 -3.48
CA LYS A 660 10.54 -15.67 -4.26
C LYS A 660 10.09 -14.58 -3.29
N ALA A 661 10.95 -13.61 -3.04
CA ALA A 661 10.81 -12.65 -1.95
C ALA A 661 10.29 -11.30 -2.41
N LEU A 662 10.76 -10.82 -3.56
CA LEU A 662 10.39 -9.51 -4.11
C LEU A 662 9.85 -9.67 -5.53
N ASN A 663 8.81 -8.91 -5.83
CA ASN A 663 8.26 -8.71 -7.17
C ASN A 663 7.55 -7.35 -7.24
N GLY A 664 7.48 -6.75 -8.43
CA GLY A 664 6.83 -5.44 -8.65
C GLY A 664 5.31 -5.49 -8.91
N PHE A 665 4.72 -6.68 -9.10
CA PHE A 665 3.31 -6.84 -9.51
C PHE A 665 2.26 -6.52 -8.42
N ASP A 666 1.81 -5.27 -8.32
CA ASP A 666 0.70 -4.93 -7.43
C ASP A 666 -0.65 -5.20 -8.07
N THR A 667 -1.55 -5.86 -7.35
CA THR A 667 -2.94 -6.07 -7.79
C THR A 667 -3.91 -5.09 -7.17
N LYS A 668 -3.53 -4.37 -6.10
CA LYS A 668 -4.47 -3.52 -5.35
C LYS A 668 -4.68 -2.15 -5.96
N ARG A 669 -3.86 -1.73 -6.93
CA ARG A 669 -3.94 -0.44 -7.60
C ARG A 669 -3.73 -0.63 -9.09
N PHE A 670 -4.45 0.14 -9.89
CA PHE A 670 -4.23 0.20 -11.33
C PHE A 670 -2.96 1.02 -11.59
N ILE A 671 -1.96 0.44 -12.26
CA ILE A 671 -0.66 1.09 -12.50
C ILE A 671 -0.55 1.41 -13.99
N TYR A 672 -0.65 2.69 -14.36
CA TYR A 672 -0.20 3.13 -15.67
C TYR A 672 1.34 3.17 -15.71
N HIS A 673 1.96 2.92 -16.86
CA HIS A 673 3.41 3.08 -17.02
C HIS A 673 3.76 4.58 -16.98
N PHE A 674 3.90 5.12 -15.78
CA PHE A 674 4.38 6.48 -15.51
C PHE A 674 5.41 6.37 -14.39
N PHE A 675 6.66 6.11 -14.79
CA PHE A 675 7.82 6.43 -13.96
C PHE A 675 8.37 7.75 -14.51
N ILE A 676 8.15 8.81 -13.75
CA ILE A 676 8.84 10.12 -13.78
C ILE A 676 8.98 10.72 -15.19
N MET A 677 8.02 11.54 -15.60
CA MET A 677 8.37 12.67 -16.47
C MET A 677 8.42 13.90 -15.58
N ASP A 678 9.58 14.56 -15.54
CA ASP A 678 9.67 15.95 -15.15
C ASP A 678 8.60 16.75 -15.90
N GLU A 679 7.84 17.58 -15.18
CA GLU A 679 6.90 18.55 -15.74
C GLU A 679 7.59 19.71 -16.48
N THR A 680 8.83 19.55 -16.96
CA THR A 680 9.61 20.64 -17.57
C THR A 680 9.54 20.71 -19.09
N CYS A 681 8.91 19.76 -19.80
CA CYS A 681 8.91 19.76 -21.27
C CYS A 681 7.64 20.34 -21.93
N SER A 682 6.87 21.21 -21.27
CA SER A 682 5.74 21.90 -21.92
C SER A 682 6.12 23.23 -22.60
N ASN A 683 7.33 23.75 -22.41
CA ASN A 683 7.71 25.08 -22.90
C ASN A 683 8.68 25.11 -24.09
N GLU A 684 9.18 23.97 -24.60
CA GLU A 684 10.26 23.99 -25.60
C GLU A 684 9.86 23.66 -27.05
N VAL A 685 8.63 23.20 -27.35
CA VAL A 685 8.28 22.72 -28.71
C VAL A 685 7.01 23.36 -29.26
N ASP A 686 7.15 24.14 -30.35
CA ASP A 686 6.03 24.70 -31.10
C ASP A 686 5.29 23.59 -31.87
N ILE A 687 4.10 23.24 -31.41
CA ILE A 687 3.24 22.20 -32.00
C ILE A 687 2.43 22.68 -33.21
N ARG A 688 2.54 23.94 -33.64
CA ARG A 688 1.78 24.46 -34.80
C ARG A 688 2.36 23.96 -36.13
N LEU A 689 1.54 24.00 -37.18
CA LEU A 689 1.96 23.70 -38.55
C LEU A 689 2.84 24.84 -39.08
N GLN A 690 4.11 24.54 -39.34
CA GLN A 690 5.10 25.52 -39.79
C GLN A 690 4.95 25.79 -41.29
N THR A 691 4.57 27.01 -41.67
CA THR A 691 4.34 27.42 -43.06
C THR A 691 5.66 27.89 -43.72
N PRO A 692 5.86 27.63 -45.03
CA PRO A 692 5.00 26.86 -45.93
C PRO A 692 5.09 25.34 -45.67
N PHE A 693 3.98 24.62 -45.85
CA PHE A 693 3.93 23.16 -45.70
C PHE A 693 3.12 22.45 -46.78
N THR A 694 3.42 21.17 -46.96
CA THR A 694 2.63 20.22 -47.75
C THR A 694 2.00 19.20 -46.81
N LEU A 695 0.67 19.08 -46.83
CA LEU A 695 -0.08 18.18 -45.95
C LEU A 695 -0.99 17.27 -46.78
N THR A 696 -0.81 15.95 -46.62
CA THR A 696 -1.70 14.96 -47.26
C THR A 696 -2.64 14.34 -46.24
N MET A 697 -3.95 14.43 -46.50
CA MET A 697 -5.01 13.83 -45.68
C MET A 697 -5.62 12.65 -46.42
N ALA A 698 -5.58 11.45 -45.84
CA ALA A 698 -6.27 10.29 -46.43
C ALA A 698 -7.18 9.54 -45.46
N GLY A 699 -8.26 9.00 -46.01
CA GLY A 699 -9.28 8.24 -45.30
C GLY A 699 -10.42 7.80 -46.22
N GLY A 700 -11.23 6.83 -45.79
CA GLY A 700 -12.36 6.35 -46.59
C GLY A 700 -13.44 7.41 -46.83
N THR A 701 -14.44 7.11 -47.65
CA THR A 701 -15.66 7.92 -47.74
C THR A 701 -16.34 8.00 -46.36
N GLN A 702 -16.90 9.15 -46.00
CA GLN A 702 -17.51 9.42 -44.68
C GLN A 702 -16.56 9.37 -43.46
N SER A 703 -15.23 9.34 -43.66
CA SER A 703 -14.27 9.37 -42.54
C SER A 703 -14.11 10.73 -41.86
N GLY A 704 -14.75 11.79 -42.37
CA GLY A 704 -14.71 13.14 -41.79
C GLY A 704 -13.66 14.09 -42.38
N LYS A 705 -13.04 13.77 -43.52
CA LYS A 705 -11.97 14.57 -44.17
C LYS A 705 -12.36 16.03 -44.42
N SER A 706 -13.48 16.26 -45.12
CA SER A 706 -13.94 17.60 -45.48
C SER A 706 -14.36 18.40 -44.24
N THR A 707 -14.95 17.74 -43.23
CA THR A 707 -15.28 18.35 -41.93
C THR A 707 -14.03 18.75 -41.14
N LEU A 708 -12.99 17.91 -41.15
CA LEU A 708 -11.71 18.21 -40.51
C LEU A 708 -11.02 19.40 -41.21
N THR A 709 -11.06 19.44 -42.54
CA THR A 709 -10.53 20.55 -43.34
C THR A 709 -11.26 21.86 -43.05
N ALA A 710 -12.59 21.85 -42.94
CA ALA A 710 -13.36 23.02 -42.54
C ALA A 710 -12.95 23.56 -41.15
N ARG A 711 -12.65 22.67 -40.19
CA ARG A 711 -12.13 23.07 -38.87
C ARG A 711 -10.73 23.67 -38.94
N ILE A 712 -9.85 23.12 -39.79
CA ILE A 712 -8.51 23.66 -40.07
C ILE A 712 -8.63 25.09 -40.61
N ILE A 713 -9.52 25.34 -41.59
CA ILE A 713 -9.74 26.68 -42.16
C ILE A 713 -10.22 27.67 -41.10
N LYS A 714 -11.17 27.24 -40.25
CA LYS A 714 -11.75 28.07 -39.19
C LYS A 714 -10.71 28.52 -38.17
N ARG A 715 -9.86 27.61 -37.70
CA ARG A 715 -8.85 27.88 -36.65
C ARG A 715 -7.45 28.17 -37.20
N ARG A 716 -7.32 28.46 -38.51
CA ARG A 716 -6.02 28.62 -39.19
C ARG A 716 -5.06 29.62 -38.53
N MET A 717 -5.59 30.65 -37.86
CA MET A 717 -4.79 31.64 -37.12
C MET A 717 -4.12 31.08 -35.87
N GLU A 718 -4.65 30.00 -35.31
CA GLU A 718 -4.14 29.35 -34.09
C GLU A 718 -3.22 28.16 -34.42
N ILE A 719 -3.54 27.42 -35.49
CA ILE A 719 -2.86 26.15 -35.82
C ILE A 719 -1.68 26.29 -36.79
N MET A 720 -1.51 27.44 -37.46
CA MET A 720 -0.44 27.68 -38.45
C MET A 720 0.48 28.81 -38.00
N HIS A 721 1.79 28.65 -38.22
CA HIS A 721 2.79 29.67 -37.92
C HIS A 721 3.77 29.85 -39.09
N PRO A 722 3.92 31.06 -39.67
CA PRO A 722 3.04 32.23 -39.56
C PRO A 722 1.61 32.00 -40.11
N PRO A 723 0.61 32.79 -39.67
CA PRO A 723 -0.80 32.62 -40.07
C PRO A 723 -1.06 33.02 -41.52
N ILE A 724 -1.98 32.31 -42.18
CA ILE A 724 -2.33 32.51 -43.59
C ILE A 724 -3.72 33.14 -43.73
N ALA A 725 -3.80 34.29 -44.42
CA ALA A 725 -5.05 35.01 -44.64
C ALA A 725 -5.84 34.53 -45.87
N SER A 726 -5.15 34.25 -46.99
CA SER A 726 -5.77 33.86 -48.26
C SER A 726 -5.91 32.35 -48.38
N VAL A 727 -7.12 31.86 -48.73
CA VAL A 727 -7.42 30.43 -48.85
C VAL A 727 -8.15 30.17 -50.17
N HIS A 728 -7.62 29.28 -50.99
CA HIS A 728 -8.24 28.81 -52.23
C HIS A 728 -8.66 27.35 -52.08
N TYR A 729 -9.95 27.06 -52.29
CA TYR A 729 -10.53 25.72 -52.19
C TYR A 729 -10.92 25.22 -53.58
N CYS A 730 -10.17 24.26 -54.09
CA CYS A 730 -10.40 23.61 -55.37
C CYS A 730 -11.19 22.30 -55.18
N TYR A 731 -12.31 22.16 -55.89
CA TYR A 731 -13.23 21.02 -55.76
C TYR A 731 -13.69 20.48 -57.11
N GLN A 732 -14.12 19.21 -57.15
CA GLN A 732 -14.73 18.59 -58.33
C GLN A 732 -16.25 18.81 -58.39
N GLU A 733 -16.96 18.53 -57.29
CA GLU A 733 -18.42 18.72 -57.14
C GLU A 733 -18.73 19.71 -56.01
N TYR A 734 -19.71 20.59 -56.24
CA TYR A 734 -20.06 21.63 -55.27
C TYR A 734 -20.88 21.04 -54.11
N GLN A 735 -20.42 21.20 -52.87
CA GLN A 735 -21.11 20.75 -51.66
C GLN A 735 -21.79 21.94 -50.95
N PRO A 736 -23.09 22.21 -51.17
CA PRO A 736 -23.73 23.46 -50.77
C PRO A 736 -23.70 23.70 -49.25
N ILE A 737 -24.06 22.69 -48.44
CA ILE A 737 -24.14 22.83 -46.97
C ILE A 737 -22.76 23.15 -46.35
N LEU A 738 -21.71 22.45 -46.79
CA LEU A 738 -20.36 22.62 -46.25
C LEU A 738 -19.74 23.95 -46.69
N PHE A 739 -19.90 24.30 -47.97
CA PHE A 739 -19.29 25.51 -48.53
C PHE A 739 -19.99 26.78 -48.09
N GLU A 740 -21.32 26.76 -47.89
CA GLU A 740 -22.04 27.87 -47.27
C GLU A 740 -21.61 28.08 -45.80
N GLN A 741 -21.38 26.99 -45.06
CA GLN A 741 -20.86 27.08 -43.69
C GLN A 741 -19.45 27.68 -43.64
N ILE A 742 -18.56 27.27 -44.55
CA ILE A 742 -17.19 27.82 -44.64
C ILE A 742 -17.22 29.29 -45.07
N LYS A 743 -18.09 29.68 -46.01
CA LYS A 743 -18.28 31.09 -46.43
C LYS A 743 -18.80 31.96 -45.28
N LYS A 744 -19.70 31.42 -44.47
CA LYS A 744 -20.24 32.12 -43.29
C LYS A 744 -19.18 32.32 -42.21
N ASP A 745 -18.38 31.29 -41.93
CA ASP A 745 -17.33 31.34 -40.91
C ASP A 745 -16.09 32.11 -41.39
N THR A 746 -15.82 32.14 -42.69
CA THR A 746 -14.63 32.75 -43.32
C THR A 746 -14.96 33.26 -44.73
N PRO A 747 -15.32 34.55 -44.89
CA PRO A 747 -15.69 35.12 -46.19
C PRO A 747 -14.52 35.28 -47.17
N SER A 748 -13.27 35.13 -46.71
CA SER A 748 -12.05 35.27 -47.52
C SER A 748 -11.66 34.01 -48.31
N VAL A 749 -12.51 32.97 -48.34
CA VAL A 749 -12.23 31.71 -49.04
C VAL A 749 -12.74 31.78 -50.49
N VAL A 750 -11.83 31.60 -51.45
CA VAL A 750 -12.16 31.53 -52.88
C VAL A 750 -12.42 30.07 -53.25
N PHE A 751 -13.61 29.79 -53.78
CA PHE A 751 -14.00 28.44 -54.23
C PHE A 751 -13.86 28.35 -55.74
N GLN A 752 -13.08 27.39 -56.24
CA GLN A 752 -12.85 27.19 -57.66
C GLN A 752 -13.14 25.73 -58.05
N LYS A 753 -13.88 25.54 -59.15
CA LYS A 753 -14.11 24.21 -59.72
C LYS A 753 -12.93 23.82 -60.60
N GLY A 754 -12.32 22.67 -60.31
CA GLY A 754 -11.10 22.22 -61.00
C GLY A 754 -9.82 22.85 -60.47
N LEU A 755 -8.70 22.60 -61.14
CA LEU A 755 -7.39 23.11 -60.76
C LEU A 755 -7.19 24.57 -61.21
N PRO A 756 -6.41 25.37 -60.47
CA PRO A 756 -6.08 26.72 -60.88
C PRO A 756 -5.12 26.70 -62.09
N THR A 757 -5.33 27.60 -63.04
CA THR A 757 -4.53 27.72 -64.27
C THR A 757 -3.26 28.55 -64.08
N ASP A 758 -3.24 29.47 -63.10
CA ASP A 758 -2.09 30.33 -62.78
C ASP A 758 -1.75 30.25 -61.28
N PHE A 759 -0.47 30.02 -60.96
CA PHE A 759 0.08 30.00 -59.59
C PHE A 759 0.83 31.29 -59.23
N GLU A 760 0.51 32.40 -59.90
CA GLU A 760 1.14 33.70 -59.63
C GLU A 760 0.52 34.34 -58.38
N GLY A 761 1.03 33.93 -57.22
CA GLY A 761 0.79 34.63 -55.95
C GLY A 761 1.72 35.83 -55.85
N ALA A 762 1.16 37.03 -55.74
CA ALA A 762 1.85 38.30 -55.53
C ALA A 762 2.53 38.40 -54.13
N GLY A 763 3.45 37.49 -53.80
CA GLY A 763 4.28 37.53 -52.58
C GLY A 763 3.55 37.32 -51.24
N GLN A 764 2.24 37.04 -51.23
CA GLN A 764 1.46 36.80 -50.02
C GLN A 764 1.30 35.29 -49.72
N PRO A 765 1.31 34.87 -48.43
CA PRO A 765 1.11 33.46 -48.06
C PRO A 765 -0.29 32.98 -48.47
N LEU A 766 -0.34 31.87 -49.20
CA LEU A 766 -1.57 31.29 -49.75
C LEU A 766 -1.76 29.85 -49.25
N LEU A 767 -2.98 29.49 -48.82
CA LEU A 767 -3.37 28.12 -48.50
C LEU A 767 -4.22 27.54 -49.64
N LEU A 768 -3.68 26.56 -50.35
CA LEU A 768 -4.37 25.85 -51.42
C LEU A 768 -4.90 24.50 -50.92
N ILE A 769 -6.20 24.28 -51.06
CA ILE A 769 -6.87 23.03 -50.68
C ILE A 769 -7.36 22.34 -51.95
N ILE A 770 -7.00 21.08 -52.12
CA ILE A 770 -7.35 20.27 -53.29
C ILE A 770 -8.18 19.09 -52.81
N ASP A 771 -9.48 19.12 -53.13
CA ASP A 771 -10.46 18.12 -52.71
C ASP A 771 -10.86 17.20 -53.87
N ASP A 772 -10.49 15.92 -53.78
CA ASP A 772 -10.84 14.84 -54.73
C ASP A 772 -10.48 15.09 -56.22
N LEU A 773 -9.61 16.07 -56.55
CA LEU A 773 -9.13 16.36 -57.92
C LEU A 773 -7.95 15.48 -58.39
N MET A 774 -7.87 14.25 -57.90
CA MET A 774 -6.75 13.32 -58.09
C MET A 774 -6.37 13.05 -59.56
N THR A 775 -7.38 12.83 -60.42
CA THR A 775 -7.17 12.52 -61.84
C THR A 775 -6.64 13.72 -62.61
N ASP A 776 -6.97 14.92 -62.16
CA ASP A 776 -6.59 16.16 -62.83
C ASP A 776 -5.19 16.59 -62.37
N VAL A 777 -4.86 16.37 -61.09
CA VAL A 777 -3.50 16.55 -60.54
C VAL A 777 -2.49 15.63 -61.21
N ALA A 778 -2.86 14.38 -61.49
CA ALA A 778 -1.96 13.42 -62.14
C ALA A 778 -1.69 13.75 -63.63
N LYS A 779 -2.54 14.57 -64.27
CA LYS A 779 -2.41 14.97 -65.68
C LYS A 779 -1.65 16.30 -65.87
N SER A 780 -1.56 17.12 -64.82
CA SER A 780 -0.88 18.41 -64.86
C SER A 780 0.56 18.30 -64.34
N GLU A 781 1.54 18.55 -65.19
CA GLU A 781 2.95 18.64 -64.77
C GLU A 781 3.18 19.79 -63.78
N ASP A 782 2.41 20.88 -63.90
CA ASP A 782 2.52 22.06 -63.06
C ASP A 782 2.08 21.79 -61.61
N MET A 783 1.10 20.91 -61.40
CA MET A 783 0.71 20.48 -60.05
C MET A 783 1.79 19.63 -59.37
N VAL A 784 2.46 18.76 -60.12
CA VAL A 784 3.58 17.96 -59.57
C VAL A 784 4.76 18.87 -59.21
N LYS A 785 5.02 19.90 -60.03
CA LYS A 785 5.98 20.99 -59.72
C LYS A 785 5.51 21.84 -58.54
N ALA A 786 4.22 22.02 -58.31
CA ALA A 786 3.70 22.75 -57.15
C ALA A 786 3.97 22.05 -55.81
N PHE A 787 3.90 20.73 -55.76
CA PHE A 787 4.24 19.93 -54.57
C PHE A 787 5.74 19.77 -54.31
N THR A 788 6.60 20.11 -55.28
CA THR A 788 8.06 19.89 -55.21
C THR A 788 8.88 21.19 -55.20
N ILE A 789 8.45 22.21 -55.94
CA ILE A 789 9.19 23.45 -56.22
C ILE A 789 8.40 24.68 -55.73
N TYR A 790 7.13 24.86 -56.14
CA TYR A 790 6.42 26.12 -55.85
C TYR A 790 5.99 26.29 -54.38
N SER A 791 5.73 25.20 -53.64
CA SER A 791 5.39 25.29 -52.21
C SER A 791 6.49 25.96 -51.37
N HIS A 792 7.75 25.68 -51.69
CA HIS A 792 8.91 26.19 -50.97
C HIS A 792 9.36 27.59 -51.43
N HIS A 793 9.21 27.91 -52.71
CA HIS A 793 9.69 29.18 -53.28
C HIS A 793 8.63 30.31 -53.30
N ASN A 794 7.33 29.99 -53.33
CA ASN A 794 6.24 30.99 -53.50
C ASN A 794 5.37 31.17 -52.24
N ASN A 795 5.81 30.67 -51.07
CA ASN A 795 5.07 30.76 -49.79
C ASN A 795 3.64 30.17 -49.85
N ILE A 796 3.49 29.04 -50.56
CA ILE A 796 2.20 28.37 -50.75
C ILE A 796 2.15 27.11 -49.88
N SER A 797 1.16 27.03 -49.00
CA SER A 797 0.86 25.82 -48.23
C SER A 797 -0.23 25.02 -48.92
N ILE A 798 -0.05 23.70 -49.07
CA ILE A 798 -0.95 22.85 -49.85
C ILE A 798 -1.53 21.75 -48.95
N ILE A 799 -2.87 21.62 -48.94
CA ILE A 799 -3.60 20.50 -48.33
C ILE A 799 -4.20 19.64 -49.43
N PHE A 800 -3.82 18.38 -49.48
CA PHE A 800 -4.30 17.41 -50.46
C PHE A 800 -5.20 16.36 -49.80
N LEU A 801 -6.46 16.32 -50.20
CA LEU A 801 -7.43 15.33 -49.73
C LEU A 801 -7.50 14.16 -50.70
N THR A 802 -7.42 12.94 -50.17
CA THR A 802 -7.43 11.72 -50.99
C THR A 802 -8.09 10.56 -50.27
N GLN A 803 -8.54 9.55 -51.01
CA GLN A 803 -9.18 8.37 -50.41
C GLN A 803 -8.15 7.35 -49.90
N ASN A 804 -7.09 7.10 -50.66
CA ASN A 804 -6.06 6.09 -50.33
C ASN A 804 -4.65 6.62 -50.60
N PHE A 805 -3.70 6.45 -49.67
CA PHE A 805 -2.32 6.92 -49.85
C PHE A 805 -1.57 6.26 -51.04
N PHE A 806 -1.86 5.00 -51.35
CA PHE A 806 -1.08 4.17 -52.30
C PHE A 806 -1.83 3.79 -53.59
N GLU A 807 -2.70 4.66 -54.10
CA GLU A 807 -3.44 4.39 -55.33
C GLU A 807 -2.53 4.35 -56.57
N LYS A 808 -2.72 3.35 -57.46
CA LYS A 808 -1.82 3.07 -58.60
C LYS A 808 -1.64 4.23 -59.60
N ARG A 809 -2.54 5.20 -59.62
CA ARG A 809 -2.53 6.35 -60.54
C ARG A 809 -1.90 7.62 -59.93
N LYS A 810 -1.33 7.55 -58.72
CA LYS A 810 -0.70 8.69 -58.05
C LYS A 810 0.77 8.87 -58.45
N PRO A 811 1.24 10.12 -58.61
CA PRO A 811 2.67 10.41 -58.57
C PRO A 811 3.20 10.09 -57.15
N ARG A 812 4.07 9.08 -57.04
CA ARG A 812 4.75 8.71 -55.77
C ARG A 812 5.51 9.88 -55.13
N SER A 813 5.86 10.89 -55.93
CA SER A 813 6.49 12.14 -55.51
C SER A 813 5.65 12.97 -54.54
N ILE A 814 4.31 12.98 -54.62
CA ILE A 814 3.47 13.84 -53.77
C ILE A 814 3.47 13.38 -52.31
N THR A 815 3.35 12.07 -52.07
CA THR A 815 3.35 11.51 -50.72
C THR A 815 4.73 11.50 -50.08
N LEU A 816 5.79 11.30 -50.87
CA LEU A 816 7.18 11.36 -50.39
C LEU A 816 7.61 12.79 -49.99
N ASN A 817 7.03 13.81 -50.64
CA ASN A 817 7.36 15.21 -50.37
C ASN A 817 6.35 15.91 -49.43
N SER A 818 5.46 15.14 -48.79
CA SER A 818 4.53 15.68 -47.79
C SER A 818 5.21 15.84 -46.44
N LYS A 819 5.29 17.08 -45.93
CA LYS A 819 5.85 17.40 -44.61
C LYS A 819 4.95 16.90 -43.47
N TYR A 820 3.63 16.92 -43.69
CA TYR A 820 2.64 16.42 -42.73
C TYR A 820 1.73 15.38 -43.38
N ILE A 821 1.40 14.33 -42.63
CA ILE A 821 0.43 13.32 -43.04
C ILE A 821 -0.67 13.23 -41.99
N VAL A 822 -1.93 13.29 -42.42
CA VAL A 822 -3.09 13.05 -41.55
C VAL A 822 -3.81 11.79 -42.01
N ALA A 823 -3.84 10.79 -41.14
CA ALA A 823 -4.48 9.51 -41.39
C ALA A 823 -5.81 9.42 -40.64
N LEU A 824 -6.90 9.21 -41.39
CA LEU A 824 -8.25 8.99 -40.86
C LEU A 824 -8.68 7.53 -41.05
N LYS A 825 -9.75 7.14 -40.37
CA LYS A 825 -10.27 5.77 -40.39
C LYS A 825 -10.62 5.31 -41.81
N ASN A 826 -9.98 4.22 -42.24
CA ASN A 826 -10.34 3.48 -43.44
C ASN A 826 -10.41 1.98 -43.12
N PRO A 827 -11.61 1.41 -42.96
CA PRO A 827 -11.77 -0.01 -42.64
C PRO A 827 -11.26 -0.96 -43.73
N ARG A 828 -11.14 -0.47 -44.98
CA ARG A 828 -10.78 -1.30 -46.15
C ARG A 828 -9.28 -1.42 -46.37
N ASP A 829 -8.48 -0.48 -45.87
CA ASP A 829 -7.03 -0.49 -46.02
C ASP A 829 -6.36 -0.12 -44.70
N THR A 830 -6.08 -1.12 -43.88
CA THR A 830 -5.23 -0.99 -42.68
C THR A 830 -3.75 -1.23 -43.00
N THR A 831 -3.44 -1.72 -44.22
CA THR A 831 -2.08 -2.09 -44.63
C THR A 831 -1.18 -0.87 -44.86
N PHE A 832 -1.77 0.31 -45.07
CA PHE A 832 -1.01 1.55 -45.26
C PHE A 832 -0.15 1.88 -44.03
N VAL A 833 -0.63 1.60 -42.80
CA VAL A 833 0.09 1.87 -41.55
C VAL A 833 1.38 1.06 -41.48
N ALA A 834 1.30 -0.23 -41.85
CA ALA A 834 2.46 -1.11 -41.89
C ALA A 834 3.46 -0.68 -42.98
N LYS A 835 2.98 -0.28 -44.16
CA LYS A 835 3.83 0.21 -45.26
C LYS A 835 4.54 1.51 -44.91
N LEU A 836 3.81 2.49 -44.35
CA LEU A 836 4.37 3.77 -43.91
C LEU A 836 5.36 3.56 -42.75
N GLY A 837 5.03 2.71 -41.79
CA GLY A 837 5.90 2.35 -40.67
C GLY A 837 7.23 1.74 -41.13
N ARG A 838 7.19 0.86 -42.14
CA ARG A 838 8.41 0.30 -42.75
C ARG A 838 9.24 1.34 -43.50
N GLN A 839 8.60 2.29 -44.19
CA GLN A 839 9.32 3.38 -44.85
C GLN A 839 10.03 4.28 -43.85
N MET A 840 9.40 4.55 -42.70
CA MET A 840 9.97 5.40 -41.65
C MET A 840 11.08 4.71 -40.84
N ASN A 841 11.01 3.38 -40.67
CA ASN A 841 11.88 2.63 -39.75
C ASN A 841 12.81 1.64 -40.47
N GLY A 842 13.38 2.04 -41.62
CA GLY A 842 14.42 1.27 -42.32
C GLY A 842 14.01 -0.15 -42.74
N GLY A 843 12.74 -0.35 -43.11
CA GLY A 843 12.19 -1.64 -43.53
C GLY A 843 11.57 -2.48 -42.41
N LYS A 844 11.73 -2.10 -41.13
CA LYS A 844 11.11 -2.76 -39.97
C LYS A 844 9.75 -2.14 -39.65
N ASN A 845 8.83 -2.90 -39.08
CA ASN A 845 7.56 -2.34 -38.61
C ASN A 845 7.80 -1.28 -37.52
N ASN A 846 7.01 -0.21 -37.52
CA ASN A 846 7.04 0.81 -36.46
C ASN A 846 5.88 0.53 -35.48
N PRO A 847 6.17 -0.02 -34.28
CA PRO A 847 5.12 -0.40 -33.34
C PRO A 847 4.39 0.82 -32.75
N VAL A 848 5.07 1.96 -32.61
CA VAL A 848 4.48 3.20 -32.08
C VAL A 848 3.40 3.70 -33.02
N LEU A 849 3.69 3.78 -34.31
CA LEU A 849 2.72 4.19 -35.33
C LEU A 849 1.51 3.25 -35.36
N GLN A 850 1.72 1.94 -35.19
CA GLN A 850 0.64 0.97 -35.17
C GLN A 850 -0.26 1.13 -33.94
N CYS A 851 0.33 1.23 -32.75
CA CYS A 851 -0.43 1.44 -31.51
C CYS A 851 -1.15 2.79 -31.48
N ALA A 852 -0.48 3.86 -31.95
CA ALA A 852 -1.08 5.20 -32.06
C ALA A 852 -2.29 5.18 -32.98
N PHE A 853 -2.19 4.51 -34.13
CA PHE A 853 -3.31 4.37 -35.04
C PHE A 853 -4.45 3.56 -34.41
N GLU A 854 -4.18 2.40 -33.81
CA GLU A 854 -5.21 1.58 -33.15
C GLU A 854 -5.95 2.34 -32.04
N ASP A 855 -5.24 3.17 -31.27
CA ASP A 855 -5.81 3.96 -30.18
C ASP A 855 -6.74 5.07 -30.69
N VAL A 856 -6.29 5.84 -31.68
CA VAL A 856 -7.10 6.89 -32.31
C VAL A 856 -8.36 6.32 -32.96
N MET A 857 -8.29 5.10 -33.52
CA MET A 857 -9.39 4.46 -34.24
C MET A 857 -10.53 3.96 -33.35
N LYS A 858 -10.32 3.93 -32.01
CA LYS A 858 -11.39 3.67 -31.02
C LYS A 858 -12.38 4.83 -30.94
N LYS A 859 -11.93 6.07 -31.20
CA LYS A 859 -12.77 7.26 -31.19
C LYS A 859 -13.49 7.45 -32.55
N PRO A 860 -14.78 7.82 -32.58
CA PRO A 860 -15.44 8.18 -33.83
C PRO A 860 -14.79 9.43 -34.44
N TYR A 861 -14.51 9.41 -35.74
CA TYR A 861 -13.79 10.47 -36.48
C TYR A 861 -12.38 10.81 -35.94
N GLY A 862 -11.72 9.85 -35.27
CA GLY A 862 -10.33 9.99 -34.86
C GLY A 862 -9.38 10.16 -36.05
N TYR A 863 -8.39 11.05 -35.89
CA TYR A 863 -7.33 11.28 -36.86
C TYR A 863 -5.96 11.26 -36.18
N LEU A 864 -4.98 10.69 -36.85
CA LEU A 864 -3.58 10.67 -36.41
C LEU A 864 -2.79 11.63 -37.29
N VAL A 865 -2.02 12.53 -36.68
CA VAL A 865 -1.11 13.43 -37.38
C VAL A 865 0.30 12.90 -37.24
N ILE A 866 0.99 12.81 -38.38
CA ILE A 866 2.36 12.34 -38.50
C ILE A 866 3.17 13.51 -39.04
N ASP A 867 4.13 13.97 -38.24
CA ASP A 867 5.08 15.02 -38.60
C ASP A 867 6.35 14.39 -39.18
N LEU A 868 6.65 14.71 -40.44
CA LEU A 868 7.83 14.24 -41.17
C LEU A 868 8.83 15.37 -41.43
N SER A 869 8.69 16.50 -40.73
CA SER A 869 9.65 17.60 -40.84
C SER A 869 11.02 17.22 -40.26
N GLN A 870 12.08 17.68 -40.93
CA GLN A 870 13.47 17.33 -40.56
C GLN A 870 13.92 17.99 -39.24
N THR A 871 13.25 19.07 -38.83
CA THR A 871 13.56 19.84 -37.63
C THR A 871 12.88 19.32 -36.37
N GLN A 872 11.94 18.38 -36.49
CA GLN A 872 11.15 17.89 -35.37
C GLN A 872 11.83 16.72 -34.66
N ASP A 873 11.90 16.81 -33.34
CA ASP A 873 12.37 15.73 -32.47
C ASP A 873 11.50 14.47 -32.66
N GLU A 874 12.15 13.30 -32.72
CA GLU A 874 11.52 12.00 -32.93
C GLU A 874 10.40 11.71 -31.93
N ARG A 875 10.47 12.26 -30.72
CA ARG A 875 9.47 12.10 -29.67
C ARG A 875 8.11 12.71 -30.06
N PHE A 876 8.08 13.75 -30.87
CA PHE A 876 6.84 14.51 -31.16
C PHE A 876 6.23 14.17 -32.52
N ARG A 877 6.71 13.12 -33.19
CA ARG A 877 6.32 12.80 -34.58
C ARG A 877 4.88 12.28 -34.72
N PHE A 878 4.36 11.61 -33.71
CA PHE A 878 3.02 11.03 -33.75
C PHE A 878 2.13 11.71 -32.73
N ARG A 879 1.04 12.34 -33.18
CA ARG A 879 0.12 13.05 -32.29
C ARG A 879 -1.33 12.86 -32.66
N SER A 880 -2.19 12.82 -31.65
CA SER A 880 -3.64 12.93 -31.83
C SER A 880 -4.15 14.21 -31.18
N SER A 881 -4.94 14.95 -31.96
CA SER A 881 -5.46 16.30 -31.68
C SER A 881 -4.58 17.46 -32.16
N LEU A 882 -5.11 18.23 -33.11
CA LEU A 882 -4.57 19.51 -33.62
C LEU A 882 -5.23 20.73 -32.95
N PHE A 883 -6.29 20.51 -32.15
CA PHE A 883 -7.22 21.57 -31.74
C PHE A 883 -7.50 21.63 -30.24
N GLU A 884 -7.22 20.55 -29.49
CA GLU A 884 -7.46 20.51 -28.05
C GLU A 884 -6.22 21.02 -27.30
N GLU A 885 -6.42 21.59 -26.11
CA GLU A 885 -5.33 22.07 -25.23
C GLU A 885 -4.42 20.90 -24.80
N ASP A 886 -4.96 19.68 -24.74
CA ASP A 886 -4.24 18.44 -24.44
C ASP A 886 -3.86 17.68 -25.72
N CYS A 887 -2.70 17.99 -26.30
CA CYS A 887 -2.15 17.23 -27.43
C CYS A 887 -1.58 15.89 -26.93
N ILE A 888 -2.18 14.77 -27.36
CA ILE A 888 -1.67 13.43 -27.01
C ILE A 888 -0.55 13.07 -27.98
N ILE A 889 0.65 12.88 -27.47
CA ILE A 889 1.85 12.51 -28.23
C ILE A 889 2.16 11.03 -28.01
N TYR A 890 2.48 10.30 -29.08
CA TYR A 890 2.83 8.88 -29.04
C TYR A 890 4.34 8.72 -29.29
N THR A 891 5.08 8.23 -28.28
CA THR A 891 6.53 8.03 -28.33
C THR A 891 6.91 6.55 -28.28
N LYS A 892 8.15 6.25 -28.71
CA LYS A 892 8.81 4.98 -28.44
C LYS A 892 9.41 5.07 -27.04
N ASN A 893 9.15 4.09 -26.17
CA ASN A 893 9.89 3.98 -24.92
C ASN A 893 11.35 3.65 -25.25
N GLU A 894 12.29 4.47 -24.77
CA GLU A 894 13.69 4.07 -24.62
C GLU A 894 13.87 3.30 -23.31
#